data_AF-A0A2M8E3W4-F1
#
_entry.id   AF-A0A2M8E3W4-F1
#
_cell.length_a   1.000
_cell.length_b   1.000
_cell.length_c   1.000
_cell.angle_alpha   90.00
_cell.angle_beta   90.00
_cell.angle_gamma   90.00
#
_symmetry.space_group_name_H-M   'P 1'
#
loop_
_entity.id
_entity.type
_entity.pdbx_description
1 polymer ?
#
loop_
_entity_poly.entity_id
_entity_poly.type
_entity_poly.pdbx_seq_one_letter_code
_entity_poly.pdbx_strand_id
1 'polypeptide(L)'
;MTHKKMRAGAAASLLLLSLLLGACGDKPEAMIASAKDYLAKNDPKAAAIQIKNALQSAPDMPEARYLLGKALLESGDPVGAETELRKALDLKHPQDQALPLMANALLAQGQAKKLTEEFGKTTLTDAAANAGFQTALAAAFAQQGQAGPSQAALTAALASDPNYAPAKIVQARQLAGQRDFDGALALTEEVLAKAPKNHEAWKLKGDLLRYVKNQPEQALEAYRMAVEAKPDFLAGYAAVVTLLMQDNKLDEAAKQVEQQAKLFPSHPQTRYFQAQLAYQKKDFKGARELAQQVLRSVPNNPQGLQLAGAIELQLNSPLQAEAYLNKALQAVPDLALARRLLTMIYLRSGQAAKALATLTPGLRRDYVDPQLYAVAGEVYLQNNDLKKAEEYFQKASQQDPKNARNRTALALTHMVSGQVDFAFGELQNIAASDAGVTADMALISAHLRRQDLDKALKAIDGLEKKQPDKPLAANLRGRVLLAKRDVPGARKSFEHALQIDPMFFPAVASLAALDLADKKPEDAKKRFDAVLVKDPKNGPALLALAELAARTGAAKDEVAKLISNAVAANPQDAAPRLLLIDFHLRGKDVKQATSAAQDAVAAMPDSPELLDALGRTQQAAGETNQAIATYNKLAALQPLSPQPHMRLADIHLAAKNKDAAAASLRKALEIKPDLQQAQRGSIMLDVDGKNIPGALTTARTMQQQAPKEAVGYVLEGDINASQKSWDAAASAYRGGLKQVNSPELAIKLHSVLMASNKTAEADKFAASWQKDNPKDAVFMLYLGDGAIARKDYAGAERLYQAVTQLQPNNAVAYNNLAWVTARQNKPGAVALAEKANTLAPNQPAFMDTLAVLLSDAGDYAKALDLQTKVMTLQPQNPVFRLNLAKIHLKGG
;
A
#
# COMPACT_ATOMS: atom_id res chain seq x y z
N MET A 1 -65.05 25.10 -6.06
CA MET A 1 -66.29 24.35 -5.82
C MET A 1 -66.07 23.41 -4.64
N THR A 2 -67.01 23.48 -3.68
CA THR A 2 -67.43 22.48 -2.67
C THR A 2 -66.33 21.90 -1.76
N HIS A 3 -66.14 22.37 -0.51
CA HIS A 3 -66.97 22.40 0.71
C HIS A 3 -66.67 21.27 1.71
N LYS A 4 -66.30 21.72 2.92
CA LYS A 4 -66.61 21.15 4.26
C LYS A 4 -66.05 19.76 4.61
N LYS A 5 -65.11 19.77 5.56
CA LYS A 5 -65.33 19.21 6.91
C LYS A 5 -64.46 19.95 7.94
N MET A 6 -65.09 20.89 8.64
CA MET A 6 -64.66 21.38 9.95
C MET A 6 -65.08 20.38 11.04
N ARG A 7 -64.39 20.47 12.18
CA ARG A 7 -64.77 20.06 13.56
C ARG A 7 -64.17 18.74 14.07
N ALA A 8 -62.95 18.86 14.61
CA ALA A 8 -62.51 18.17 15.83
C ALA A 8 -61.36 18.96 16.48
N GLY A 9 -61.57 20.25 16.71
CA GLY A 9 -60.61 21.16 17.33
C GLY A 9 -61.31 22.00 18.39
N ALA A 10 -61.82 21.34 19.43
CA ALA A 10 -62.42 22.01 20.60
C ALA A 10 -62.42 21.15 21.88
N ALA A 11 -61.74 19.98 21.89
CA ALA A 11 -61.58 19.15 23.10
C ALA A 11 -60.14 19.14 23.64
N ALA A 12 -59.17 19.70 22.91
CA ALA A 12 -57.78 19.79 23.35
C ALA A 12 -57.46 21.09 24.13
N SER A 13 -58.40 22.05 24.16
CA SER A 13 -58.20 23.35 24.81
C SER A 13 -58.73 23.40 26.25
N LEU A 14 -59.30 22.30 26.76
CA LEU A 14 -59.81 22.19 28.14
C LEU A 14 -58.99 21.24 29.03
N LEU A 15 -57.98 20.55 28.49
CA LEU A 15 -56.97 19.79 29.26
C LEU A 15 -55.63 20.55 29.40
N LEU A 16 -55.47 21.67 28.69
CA LEU A 16 -54.32 22.59 28.80
C LEU A 16 -54.57 23.76 29.76
N LEU A 17 -55.78 23.90 30.32
CA LEU A 17 -56.10 24.88 31.37
C LEU A 17 -56.15 24.31 32.79
N SER A 18 -56.03 23.00 32.98
CA SER A 18 -55.91 22.37 34.31
C SER A 18 -54.47 22.10 34.76
N LEU A 19 -53.47 22.45 33.95
CA LEU A 19 -52.04 22.39 34.32
C LEU A 19 -51.41 23.76 34.62
N LEU A 20 -52.19 24.84 34.58
CA LEU A 20 -51.76 26.20 34.94
C LEU A 20 -52.24 26.65 36.33
N LEU A 21 -52.77 25.74 37.15
CA LEU A 21 -53.13 25.99 38.56
C LEU A 21 -52.23 25.24 39.56
N GLY A 22 -51.00 24.91 39.16
CA GLY A 22 -49.93 24.43 40.05
C GLY A 22 -48.70 25.33 40.11
N ALA A 23 -48.73 26.50 39.45
CA ALA A 23 -47.66 27.49 39.50
C ALA A 23 -47.79 28.42 40.71
N CYS A 24 -47.90 27.83 41.91
CA CYS A 24 -47.27 28.45 43.06
C CYS A 24 -45.79 28.09 42.93
N GLY A 25 -44.92 29.08 42.69
CA GLY A 25 -43.49 28.83 42.68
C GLY A 25 -43.08 28.20 44.00
N ASP A 26 -42.76 26.91 43.98
CA ASP A 26 -42.21 26.23 45.13
C ASP A 26 -40.98 27.00 45.60
N LYS A 27 -40.91 27.29 46.89
CA LYS A 27 -39.75 27.99 47.44
C LYS A 27 -38.49 27.15 47.14
N PRO A 28 -37.32 27.77 46.94
CA PRO A 28 -36.07 27.03 46.68
C PRO A 28 -35.84 25.86 47.63
N GLU A 29 -36.25 25.96 48.90
CA GLU A 29 -36.15 24.90 49.91
C GLU A 29 -37.02 23.67 49.59
N ALA A 30 -38.21 23.86 49.02
CA ALA A 30 -39.09 22.76 48.59
C ALA A 30 -38.51 22.02 47.37
N MET A 31 -37.87 22.75 46.46
CA MET A 31 -37.15 22.17 45.33
C MET A 31 -35.94 21.35 45.79
N ILE A 32 -35.22 21.80 46.83
CA ILE A 32 -34.13 21.03 47.44
C ILE A 32 -34.64 19.78 48.18
N ALA A 33 -35.76 19.86 48.87
CA ALA A 33 -36.39 18.69 49.49
C ALA A 33 -36.81 17.64 48.43
N SER A 34 -37.40 18.09 47.33
CA SER A 34 -37.74 17.25 46.16
C SER A 34 -36.49 16.62 45.55
N ALA A 35 -35.40 17.38 45.40
CA ALA A 35 -34.13 16.84 44.91
C ALA A 35 -33.52 15.78 45.82
N LYS A 36 -33.62 15.92 47.15
CA LYS A 36 -33.19 14.90 48.11
C LYS A 36 -33.97 13.60 47.96
N ASP A 37 -35.28 13.68 47.68
CA ASP A 37 -36.12 12.50 47.39
C ASP A 37 -35.69 11.80 46.09
N TYR A 38 -35.38 12.57 45.03
CA TYR A 38 -34.80 12.00 43.80
C TYR A 38 -33.45 11.32 44.05
N LEU A 39 -32.56 11.92 44.85
CA LEU A 39 -31.29 11.29 45.24
C LEU A 39 -31.51 10.00 46.05
N ALA A 40 -32.48 9.98 46.96
CA ALA A 40 -32.83 8.78 47.73
C ALA A 40 -33.38 7.65 46.82
N LYS A 41 -34.03 8.01 45.71
CA LYS A 41 -34.51 7.10 44.67
C LYS A 41 -33.45 6.75 43.62
N ASN A 42 -32.19 7.17 43.82
CA ASN A 42 -31.08 6.95 42.89
C ASN A 42 -31.33 7.56 41.48
N ASP A 43 -32.00 8.72 41.43
CA ASP A 43 -32.19 9.53 40.21
C ASP A 43 -31.43 10.87 40.30
N PRO A 44 -30.09 10.85 40.16
CA PRO A 44 -29.27 12.04 40.28
C PRO A 44 -29.51 13.05 39.14
N LYS A 45 -30.05 12.60 37.99
CA LYS A 45 -30.36 13.50 36.86
C LYS A 45 -31.58 14.36 37.16
N ALA A 46 -32.66 13.75 37.66
CA ALA A 46 -33.83 14.49 38.09
C ALA A 46 -33.51 15.42 39.27
N ALA A 47 -32.71 14.95 40.23
CA ALA A 47 -32.22 15.77 41.34
C ALA A 47 -31.43 17.00 40.84
N ALA A 48 -30.49 16.82 39.92
CA ALA A 48 -29.68 17.92 39.38
C ALA A 48 -30.54 19.01 38.68
N ILE A 49 -31.63 18.62 37.99
CA ILE A 49 -32.55 19.58 37.37
C ILE A 49 -33.27 20.42 38.43
N GLN A 50 -33.82 19.76 39.46
CA GLN A 50 -34.53 20.45 40.54
C GLN A 50 -33.60 21.41 41.31
N ILE A 51 -32.36 20.98 41.58
CA ILE A 51 -31.38 21.81 42.29
C ILE A 51 -30.94 23.00 41.43
N LYS A 52 -30.73 22.80 40.11
CA LYS A 52 -30.42 23.90 39.20
C LYS A 52 -31.55 24.94 39.16
N ASN A 53 -32.80 24.51 39.18
CA ASN A 53 -33.95 25.42 39.24
C ASN A 53 -33.99 26.20 40.56
N ALA A 54 -33.74 25.54 41.70
CA ALA A 54 -33.64 26.21 43.00
C ALA A 54 -32.55 27.30 42.98
N LEU A 55 -31.37 26.98 42.44
CA LEU A 55 -30.22 27.87 42.33
C LEU A 55 -30.40 29.03 41.32
N GLN A 56 -31.37 28.96 40.40
CA GLN A 56 -31.71 30.10 39.55
C GLN A 56 -32.36 31.24 40.35
N SER A 57 -33.22 30.88 41.30
CA SER A 57 -33.93 31.82 42.18
C SER A 57 -33.13 32.21 43.43
N ALA A 58 -32.23 31.33 43.90
CA ALA A 58 -31.38 31.58 45.06
C ALA A 58 -29.96 31.01 44.83
N PRO A 59 -29.04 31.80 44.23
CA PRO A 59 -27.73 31.29 43.78
C PRO A 59 -26.75 30.95 44.91
N ASP A 60 -26.92 31.54 46.11
CA ASP A 60 -25.99 31.45 47.23
C ASP A 60 -26.45 30.48 48.33
N MET A 61 -26.94 29.31 47.92
CA MET A 61 -27.37 28.24 48.84
C MET A 61 -26.28 27.16 48.97
N PRO A 62 -25.49 27.13 50.08
CA PRO A 62 -24.37 26.19 50.23
C PRO A 62 -24.80 24.72 50.13
N GLU A 63 -25.92 24.34 50.75
CA GLU A 63 -26.45 22.97 50.69
C GLU A 63 -26.91 22.58 49.28
N ALA A 64 -27.54 23.50 48.54
CA ALA A 64 -27.95 23.26 47.16
C ALA A 64 -26.73 23.05 46.24
N ARG A 65 -25.68 23.86 46.39
CA ARG A 65 -24.41 23.70 45.65
C ARG A 65 -23.75 22.35 45.94
N TYR A 66 -23.71 21.94 47.21
CA TYR A 66 -23.20 20.62 47.61
C TYR A 66 -24.00 19.47 46.98
N LEU A 67 -25.34 19.50 47.10
CA LEU A 67 -26.21 18.47 46.54
C LEU A 67 -26.13 18.43 45.02
N LEU A 68 -25.97 19.58 44.35
CA LEU A 68 -25.75 19.62 42.92
C LEU A 68 -24.41 18.98 42.56
N GLY A 69 -23.35 19.30 43.30
CA GLY A 69 -22.05 18.68 43.15
C GLY A 69 -22.10 17.15 43.27
N LYS A 70 -22.80 16.65 44.29
CA LYS A 70 -23.05 15.22 44.49
C LYS A 70 -23.81 14.60 43.32
N ALA A 71 -24.94 15.20 42.93
CA ALA A 71 -25.77 14.72 41.83
C ALA A 71 -25.01 14.71 40.49
N LEU A 72 -24.20 15.74 40.22
CA LEU A 72 -23.37 15.82 39.01
C LEU A 72 -22.30 14.72 39.01
N LEU A 73 -21.65 14.46 40.15
CA LEU A 73 -20.66 13.39 40.26
C LEU A 73 -21.31 12.00 40.03
N GLU A 74 -22.45 11.74 40.65
CA GLU A 74 -23.21 10.49 40.50
C GLU A 74 -23.76 10.30 39.08
N SER A 75 -24.10 11.40 38.40
CA SER A 75 -24.58 11.40 37.01
C SER A 75 -23.47 11.39 35.96
N GLY A 76 -22.19 11.41 36.37
CA GLY A 76 -21.03 11.29 35.48
C GLY A 76 -20.47 12.60 34.93
N ASP A 77 -20.76 13.74 35.56
CA ASP A 77 -20.19 15.06 35.23
C ASP A 77 -19.20 15.51 36.34
N PRO A 78 -17.96 15.00 36.35
CA PRO A 78 -17.01 15.32 37.41
C PRO A 78 -16.47 16.76 37.33
N VAL A 79 -16.52 17.39 36.15
CA VAL A 79 -16.10 18.80 35.97
C VAL A 79 -17.12 19.74 36.59
N GLY A 80 -18.40 19.53 36.30
CA GLY A 80 -19.50 20.26 36.93
C GLY A 80 -19.53 20.01 38.44
N ALA A 81 -19.31 18.76 38.86
CA ALA A 81 -19.24 18.39 40.28
C ALA A 81 -18.18 19.18 41.05
N GLU A 82 -16.93 19.22 40.55
CA GLU A 82 -15.86 19.98 41.20
C GLU A 82 -16.22 21.47 41.32
N THR A 83 -16.78 22.04 40.25
CA THR A 83 -17.16 23.46 40.21
C THR A 83 -18.17 23.80 41.30
N GLU A 84 -19.21 22.98 41.45
CA GLU A 84 -20.29 23.24 42.41
C GLU A 84 -19.87 22.89 43.86
N LEU A 85 -19.06 21.85 44.06
CA LEU A 85 -18.50 21.53 45.38
C LEU A 85 -17.54 22.62 45.88
N ARG A 86 -16.75 23.22 44.99
CA ARG A 86 -15.89 24.36 45.31
C ARG A 86 -16.70 25.57 45.74
N LYS A 87 -17.77 25.92 45.01
CA LYS A 87 -18.70 26.99 45.41
C LYS A 87 -19.37 26.70 46.76
N ALA A 88 -19.73 25.44 47.03
CA ALA A 88 -20.29 25.06 48.33
C ALA A 88 -19.29 25.34 49.47
N LEU A 89 -18.01 25.00 49.28
CA LEU A 89 -16.93 25.29 50.24
C LEU A 89 -16.70 26.80 50.41
N ASP A 90 -16.73 27.58 49.33
CA ASP A 90 -16.59 29.04 49.37
C ASP A 90 -17.73 29.68 50.20
N LEU A 91 -18.95 29.14 50.07
CA LEU A 91 -20.15 29.48 50.85
C LEU A 91 -20.18 28.83 52.26
N LYS A 92 -19.05 28.32 52.75
CA LYS A 92 -18.87 27.74 54.10
C LYS A 92 -19.70 26.48 54.39
N HIS A 93 -20.05 25.70 53.36
CA HIS A 93 -20.58 24.35 53.56
C HIS A 93 -19.52 23.46 54.25
N PRO A 94 -19.91 22.51 55.13
CA PRO A 94 -18.96 21.65 55.85
C PRO A 94 -17.98 20.91 54.94
N GLN A 95 -16.69 21.03 55.27
CA GLN A 95 -15.58 20.38 54.56
C GLN A 95 -15.71 18.85 54.56
N ASP A 96 -16.14 18.29 55.69
CA ASP A 96 -16.36 16.84 55.86
C ASP A 96 -17.37 16.26 54.84
N GLN A 97 -18.27 17.09 54.32
CA GLN A 97 -19.23 16.64 53.31
C GLN A 97 -18.71 16.87 51.87
N ALA A 98 -18.15 18.05 51.59
CA ALA A 98 -17.80 18.44 50.22
C ALA A 98 -16.43 17.95 49.74
N LEU A 99 -15.40 17.90 50.60
CA LEU A 99 -14.04 17.53 50.20
C LEU A 99 -13.88 16.09 49.70
N PRO A 100 -14.50 15.06 50.32
CA PRO A 100 -14.42 13.69 49.79
C PRO A 100 -14.99 13.57 48.36
N LEU A 101 -16.13 14.22 48.10
CA LEU A 101 -16.74 14.22 46.77
C LEU A 101 -15.90 15.00 45.76
N MET A 102 -15.31 16.11 46.17
CA MET A 102 -14.47 16.92 45.29
C MET A 102 -13.16 16.20 44.95
N ALA A 103 -12.57 15.49 45.91
CA ALA A 103 -11.41 14.65 45.68
C ALA A 103 -11.71 13.53 44.66
N ASN A 104 -12.87 12.88 44.78
CA ASN A 104 -13.32 11.88 43.80
C ASN A 104 -13.58 12.50 42.42
N ALA A 105 -14.15 13.71 42.36
CA ALA A 105 -14.34 14.45 41.11
C ALA A 105 -13.00 14.78 40.43
N LEU A 106 -12.01 15.25 41.20
CA LEU A 106 -10.66 15.54 40.70
C LEU A 106 -9.95 14.27 40.18
N LEU A 107 -10.09 13.14 40.89
CA LEU A 107 -9.58 11.85 40.42
C LEU A 107 -10.25 11.39 39.12
N ALA A 108 -11.58 11.54 39.01
CA ALA A 108 -12.32 11.18 37.81
C ALA A 108 -11.93 12.04 36.59
N GLN A 109 -11.47 13.27 36.82
CA GLN A 109 -10.90 14.15 35.79
C GLN A 109 -9.42 13.86 35.47
N GLY A 110 -8.76 12.95 36.19
CA GLY A 110 -7.32 12.71 36.08
C GLY A 110 -6.45 13.82 36.68
N GLN A 111 -7.02 14.71 37.50
CA GLN A 111 -6.33 15.83 38.14
C GLN A 111 -5.70 15.43 39.49
N ALA A 112 -5.06 14.26 39.53
CA ALA A 112 -4.42 13.74 40.75
C ALA A 112 -3.38 14.70 41.34
N LYS A 113 -2.59 15.35 40.48
CA LYS A 113 -1.58 16.33 40.89
C LYS A 113 -2.20 17.52 41.63
N LYS A 114 -3.27 18.10 41.07
CA LYS A 114 -4.00 19.23 41.67
C LYS A 114 -4.56 18.86 43.04
N LEU A 115 -5.18 17.69 43.15
CA LEU A 115 -5.71 17.17 44.41
C LEU A 115 -4.61 17.07 45.49
N THR A 116 -3.44 16.53 45.14
CA THR A 116 -2.34 16.39 46.11
C THR A 116 -1.65 17.71 46.46
N GLU A 117 -1.54 18.65 45.52
CA GLU A 117 -0.93 19.97 45.76
C GLU A 117 -1.83 20.85 46.64
N GLU A 118 -3.14 20.86 46.36
CA GLU A 118 -4.10 21.70 47.07
C GLU A 118 -4.46 21.11 48.44
N PHE A 119 -4.57 19.78 48.56
CA PHE A 119 -5.12 19.15 49.75
C PHE A 119 -4.29 18.03 50.38
N GLY A 120 -3.08 17.74 49.91
CA GLY A 120 -2.29 16.57 50.36
C GLY A 120 -1.92 16.52 51.84
N LYS A 121 -2.12 17.61 52.60
CA LYS A 121 -1.92 17.68 54.06
C LYS A 121 -3.21 17.87 54.85
N THR A 122 -4.37 17.87 54.18
CA THR A 122 -5.67 18.09 54.81
C THR A 122 -6.13 16.83 55.53
N THR A 123 -6.73 16.99 56.70
CA THR A 123 -7.39 15.91 57.46
C THR A 123 -8.77 16.40 57.86
N LEU A 124 -9.77 15.53 57.74
CA LEU A 124 -11.17 15.82 58.06
C LEU A 124 -11.50 15.39 59.48
N THR A 125 -12.49 16.02 60.09
CA THR A 125 -12.84 15.77 61.49
C THR A 125 -13.76 14.56 61.67
N ASP A 126 -14.70 14.36 60.76
CA ASP A 126 -15.52 13.15 60.70
C ASP A 126 -14.71 11.94 60.22
N ALA A 127 -14.78 10.82 60.95
CA ALA A 127 -13.97 9.65 60.69
C ALA A 127 -14.29 8.99 59.34
N ALA A 128 -15.57 8.92 58.95
CA ALA A 128 -15.98 8.31 57.68
C ALA A 128 -15.62 9.20 56.49
N ALA A 129 -15.82 10.51 56.62
CA ALA A 129 -15.38 11.50 55.64
C ALA A 129 -13.86 11.46 55.46
N ASN A 130 -13.11 11.42 56.57
CA ASN A 130 -11.64 11.35 56.53
C ASN A 130 -11.17 10.05 55.89
N ALA A 131 -11.78 8.90 56.18
CA ALA A 131 -11.48 7.63 55.52
C ALA A 131 -11.68 7.72 54.00
N GLY A 132 -12.81 8.28 53.55
CA GLY A 132 -13.09 8.49 52.13
C GLY A 132 -12.11 9.43 51.44
N PHE A 133 -11.82 10.57 52.07
CA PHE A 133 -10.92 11.58 51.54
C PHE A 133 -9.46 11.13 51.48
N GLN A 134 -8.96 10.50 52.55
CA GLN A 134 -7.60 9.94 52.59
C GLN A 134 -7.44 8.78 51.59
N THR A 135 -8.50 8.00 51.33
CA THR A 135 -8.50 6.99 50.26
C THR A 135 -8.31 7.62 48.88
N ALA A 136 -8.99 8.74 48.61
CA ALA A 136 -8.84 9.48 47.36
C ALA A 136 -7.41 10.07 47.23
N LEU A 137 -6.84 10.62 48.30
CA LEU A 137 -5.44 11.08 48.32
C LEU A 137 -4.46 9.93 48.07
N ALA A 138 -4.67 8.76 48.69
CA ALA A 138 -3.86 7.58 48.46
C ALA A 138 -3.86 7.17 46.98
N ALA A 139 -5.03 7.14 46.35
CA ALA A 139 -5.17 6.88 44.92
C ALA A 139 -4.48 7.94 44.05
N ALA A 140 -4.58 9.23 44.42
CA ALA A 140 -3.95 10.33 43.71
C ALA A 140 -2.41 10.27 43.75
N PHE A 141 -1.84 9.96 44.92
CA PHE A 141 -0.40 9.75 45.07
C PHE A 141 0.06 8.50 44.30
N ALA A 142 -0.72 7.42 44.29
CA ALA A 142 -0.42 6.22 43.51
C ALA A 142 -0.38 6.49 42.00
N GLN A 143 -1.34 7.24 41.46
CA GLN A 143 -1.35 7.65 40.04
C GLN A 143 -0.13 8.49 39.64
N GLN A 144 0.49 9.17 40.60
CA GLN A 144 1.71 9.96 40.40
C GLN A 144 3.01 9.16 40.65
N GLY A 145 2.91 7.88 40.98
CA GLY A 145 4.08 7.06 41.33
C GLY A 145 4.69 7.36 42.70
N GLN A 146 4.01 8.12 43.55
CA GLN A 146 4.49 8.50 44.89
C GLN A 146 4.10 7.44 45.94
N ALA A 147 4.83 6.32 45.97
CA ALA A 147 4.51 5.17 46.81
C ALA A 147 4.46 5.49 48.32
N GLY A 148 5.42 6.27 48.84
CA GLY A 148 5.47 6.64 50.26
C GLY A 148 4.24 7.46 50.72
N PRO A 149 3.96 8.62 50.10
CA PRO A 149 2.76 9.40 50.40
C PRO A 149 1.45 8.63 50.19
N SER A 150 1.39 7.79 49.16
CA SER A 150 0.22 6.94 48.90
C SER A 150 -0.03 5.95 50.05
N GLN A 151 1.03 5.31 50.56
CA GLN A 151 0.93 4.42 51.71
C GLN A 151 0.53 5.16 52.99
N ALA A 152 1.08 6.35 53.23
CA ALA A 152 0.76 7.15 54.40
C ALA A 152 -0.72 7.58 54.44
N ALA A 153 -1.25 8.10 53.32
CA ALA A 153 -2.65 8.46 53.19
C ALA A 153 -3.57 7.24 53.36
N LEU A 154 -3.18 6.08 52.80
CA LEU A 154 -3.94 4.85 52.97
C LEU A 154 -3.98 4.35 54.41
N THR A 155 -2.85 4.42 55.12
CA THR A 155 -2.79 4.11 56.56
C THR A 155 -3.69 5.06 57.36
N ALA A 156 -3.70 6.36 57.04
CA ALA A 156 -4.58 7.32 57.68
C ALA A 156 -6.08 7.03 57.43
N ALA A 157 -6.42 6.58 56.21
CA ALA A 157 -7.79 6.16 55.88
C ALA A 157 -8.24 4.97 56.73
N LEU A 158 -7.41 3.92 56.81
CA LEU A 158 -7.71 2.70 57.56
C LEU A 158 -7.61 2.88 59.09
N ALA A 159 -6.85 3.87 59.57
CA ALA A 159 -6.87 4.26 60.98
C ALA A 159 -8.20 4.95 61.36
N SER A 160 -8.81 5.68 60.42
CA SER A 160 -10.09 6.35 60.63
C SER A 160 -11.27 5.37 60.56
N ASP A 161 -11.22 4.42 59.62
CA ASP A 161 -12.17 3.29 59.55
C ASP A 161 -11.44 2.02 59.04
N PRO A 162 -11.12 1.05 59.94
CA PRO A 162 -10.43 -0.19 59.58
C PRO A 162 -11.19 -1.11 58.62
N ASN A 163 -12.49 -0.89 58.42
CA ASN A 163 -13.33 -1.69 57.54
C ASN A 163 -13.78 -0.93 56.28
N TYR A 164 -13.23 0.26 56.02
CA TYR A 164 -13.59 1.05 54.86
C TYR A 164 -13.20 0.34 53.55
N ALA A 165 -14.21 -0.23 52.88
CA ALA A 165 -14.00 -1.08 51.70
C ALA A 165 -13.22 -0.39 50.57
N PRO A 166 -13.47 0.90 50.21
CA PRO A 166 -12.67 1.58 49.19
C PRO A 166 -11.17 1.68 49.54
N ALA A 167 -10.82 1.90 50.81
CA ALA A 167 -9.41 1.89 51.24
C ALA A 167 -8.79 0.50 51.07
N LYS A 168 -9.47 -0.57 51.51
CA LYS A 168 -8.99 -1.95 51.33
C LYS A 168 -8.82 -2.34 49.87
N ILE A 169 -9.67 -1.86 48.98
CA ILE A 169 -9.53 -2.07 47.53
C ILE A 169 -8.28 -1.35 46.99
N VAL A 170 -8.00 -0.11 47.43
CA VAL A 170 -6.76 0.60 47.08
C VAL A 170 -5.53 -0.13 47.63
N GLN A 171 -5.60 -0.64 48.87
CA GLN A 171 -4.55 -1.46 49.47
C GLN A 171 -4.28 -2.74 48.67
N ALA A 172 -5.33 -3.45 48.24
CA ALA A 172 -5.19 -4.64 47.42
C ALA A 172 -4.53 -4.31 46.06
N ARG A 173 -4.88 -3.17 45.43
CA ARG A 173 -4.21 -2.69 44.21
C ARG A 173 -2.73 -2.37 44.45
N GLN A 174 -2.37 -1.80 45.61
CA GLN A 174 -0.97 -1.54 45.97
C GLN A 174 -0.18 -2.84 46.20
N LEU A 175 -0.75 -3.82 46.92
CA LEU A 175 -0.14 -5.15 47.09
C LEU A 175 0.11 -5.83 45.74
N ALA A 176 -0.86 -5.77 44.82
CA ALA A 176 -0.70 -6.29 43.47
C ALA A 176 0.43 -5.58 42.71
N GLY A 177 0.56 -4.25 42.85
CA GLY A 177 1.68 -3.48 42.28
C GLY A 177 3.04 -3.85 42.87
N GLN A 178 3.08 -4.28 44.13
CA GLN A 178 4.26 -4.82 44.81
C GLN A 178 4.52 -6.30 44.49
N ARG A 179 3.70 -6.91 43.63
CA ARG A 179 3.71 -8.33 43.26
C ARG A 179 3.29 -9.28 44.39
N ASP A 180 2.71 -8.79 45.48
CA ASP A 180 2.02 -9.60 46.48
C ASP A 180 0.58 -9.85 46.06
N PHE A 181 0.42 -10.79 45.14
CA PHE A 181 -0.87 -11.07 44.54
C PHE A 181 -1.79 -11.91 45.42
N ASP A 182 -1.22 -12.76 46.27
CA ASP A 182 -1.99 -13.57 47.21
C ASP A 182 -2.56 -12.69 48.34
N GLY A 183 -1.76 -11.75 48.86
CA GLY A 183 -2.25 -10.72 49.79
C GLY A 183 -3.33 -9.83 49.17
N ALA A 184 -3.13 -9.41 47.91
CA ALA A 184 -4.14 -8.62 47.19
C ALA A 184 -5.47 -9.37 47.01
N LEU A 185 -5.41 -10.66 46.67
CA LEU A 185 -6.60 -11.49 46.48
C LEU A 185 -7.32 -11.74 47.81
N ALA A 186 -6.58 -12.11 48.86
CA ALA A 186 -7.13 -12.33 50.20
C ALA A 186 -7.85 -11.09 50.74
N LEU A 187 -7.25 -9.90 50.55
CA LEU A 187 -7.87 -8.65 50.98
C LEU A 187 -9.12 -8.30 50.17
N THR A 188 -9.10 -8.59 48.85
CA THR A 188 -10.27 -8.41 47.99
C THR A 188 -11.42 -9.35 48.42
N GLU A 189 -11.11 -10.58 48.80
CA GLU A 189 -12.08 -11.55 49.32
C GLU A 189 -12.62 -11.15 50.70
N GLU A 190 -11.79 -10.57 51.57
CA GLU A 190 -12.25 -10.01 52.84
C GLU A 190 -13.29 -8.89 52.64
N VAL A 191 -13.05 -8.01 51.66
CA VAL A 191 -14.02 -6.96 51.28
C VAL A 191 -15.31 -7.59 50.78
N LEU A 192 -15.24 -8.62 49.93
CA LEU A 192 -16.42 -9.30 49.39
C LEU A 192 -17.20 -10.10 50.43
N ALA A 193 -16.52 -10.66 51.44
CA ALA A 193 -17.19 -11.34 52.55
C ALA A 193 -18.06 -10.39 53.38
N LYS A 194 -17.62 -9.14 53.57
CA LYS A 194 -18.35 -8.10 54.31
C LYS A 194 -19.33 -7.31 53.43
N ALA A 195 -19.00 -7.14 52.15
CA ALA A 195 -19.80 -6.41 51.17
C ALA A 195 -19.95 -7.23 49.86
N PRO A 196 -20.83 -8.25 49.82
CA PRO A 196 -20.98 -9.15 48.67
C PRO A 196 -21.40 -8.48 47.37
N LYS A 197 -21.99 -7.27 47.43
CA LYS A 197 -22.40 -6.47 46.28
C LYS A 197 -21.39 -5.38 45.90
N ASN A 198 -20.15 -5.47 46.36
CA ASN A 198 -19.11 -4.51 45.98
C ASN A 198 -18.58 -4.80 44.57
N HIS A 199 -19.12 -4.08 43.58
CA HIS A 199 -18.77 -4.23 42.17
C HIS A 199 -17.27 -3.96 41.87
N GLU A 200 -16.63 -3.02 42.57
CA GLU A 200 -15.20 -2.74 42.38
C GLU A 200 -14.31 -3.88 42.88
N ALA A 201 -14.66 -4.49 44.02
CA ALA A 201 -13.94 -5.64 44.56
C ALA A 201 -14.10 -6.88 43.66
N TRP A 202 -15.31 -7.14 43.13
CA TRP A 202 -15.52 -8.20 42.15
C TRP A 202 -14.69 -8.01 40.87
N LYS A 203 -14.63 -6.77 40.35
CA LYS A 203 -13.79 -6.46 39.18
C LYS A 203 -12.30 -6.62 39.48
N LEU A 204 -11.84 -6.17 40.65
CA LEU A 204 -10.44 -6.35 41.06
C LEU A 204 -10.09 -7.84 41.20
N LYS A 205 -10.98 -8.64 41.80
CA LYS A 205 -10.83 -10.11 41.86
C LYS A 205 -10.67 -10.69 40.46
N GLY A 206 -11.52 -10.29 39.52
CA GLY A 206 -11.40 -10.71 38.11
C GLY A 206 -10.07 -10.33 37.47
N ASP A 207 -9.57 -9.11 37.70
CA ASP A 207 -8.27 -8.68 37.19
C ASP A 207 -7.10 -9.50 37.75
N LEU A 208 -7.11 -9.75 39.07
CA LEU A 208 -6.10 -10.56 39.75
C LEU A 208 -6.10 -12.00 39.22
N LEU A 209 -7.28 -12.60 39.08
CA LEU A 209 -7.44 -13.95 38.54
C LEU A 209 -6.97 -14.05 37.08
N ARG A 210 -7.30 -13.05 36.26
CA ARG A 210 -6.94 -13.02 34.84
C ARG A 210 -5.45 -12.79 34.61
N TYR A 211 -4.93 -11.66 35.10
CA TYR A 211 -3.61 -11.19 34.72
C TYR A 211 -2.49 -11.77 35.56
N VAL A 212 -2.80 -12.27 36.76
CA VAL A 212 -1.79 -12.83 37.66
C VAL A 212 -1.90 -14.34 37.74
N LYS A 213 -3.07 -14.86 38.09
CA LYS A 213 -3.25 -16.32 38.29
C LYS A 213 -3.47 -17.07 36.99
N ASN A 214 -3.65 -16.37 35.86
CA ASN A 214 -3.95 -16.94 34.55
C ASN A 214 -5.17 -17.91 34.60
N GLN A 215 -6.21 -17.51 35.33
CA GLN A 215 -7.46 -18.26 35.53
C GLN A 215 -8.62 -17.53 34.84
N PRO A 216 -8.71 -17.58 33.50
CA PRO A 216 -9.66 -16.78 32.73
C PRO A 216 -11.13 -17.12 33.02
N GLU A 217 -11.45 -18.38 33.32
CA GLU A 217 -12.83 -18.80 33.61
C GLU A 217 -13.33 -18.20 34.94
N GLN A 218 -12.52 -18.28 36.00
CA GLN A 218 -12.85 -17.69 37.30
C GLN A 218 -12.88 -16.16 37.23
N ALA A 219 -11.99 -15.57 36.42
CA ALA A 219 -11.99 -14.14 36.17
C ALA A 219 -13.28 -13.67 35.48
N LEU A 220 -13.75 -14.42 34.46
CA LEU A 220 -15.00 -14.13 33.77
C LEU A 220 -16.19 -14.12 34.73
N GLU A 221 -16.24 -15.09 35.65
CA GLU A 221 -17.29 -15.17 36.65
C GLU A 221 -17.24 -13.98 37.63
N ALA A 222 -16.04 -13.63 38.13
CA ALA A 222 -15.87 -12.45 38.96
C ALA A 222 -16.29 -11.14 38.24
N TYR A 223 -16.00 -11.00 36.95
CA TYR A 223 -16.46 -9.86 36.16
C TYR A 223 -17.98 -9.84 35.95
N ARG A 224 -18.61 -11.00 35.77
CA ARG A 224 -20.09 -11.11 35.71
C ARG A 224 -20.73 -10.70 37.04
N MET A 225 -20.19 -11.15 38.16
CA MET A 225 -20.62 -10.71 39.49
C MET A 225 -20.46 -9.20 39.70
N ALA A 226 -19.42 -8.58 39.12
CA ALA A 226 -19.27 -7.12 39.17
C ALA A 226 -20.40 -6.40 38.42
N VAL A 227 -20.81 -6.92 37.26
CA VAL A 227 -21.93 -6.38 36.46
C VAL A 227 -23.28 -6.64 37.15
N GLU A 228 -23.47 -7.80 37.77
CA GLU A 228 -24.69 -8.10 38.52
C GLU A 228 -24.82 -7.22 39.78
N ALA A 229 -23.72 -7.02 40.49
CA ALA A 229 -23.67 -6.16 41.67
C ALA A 229 -23.99 -4.69 41.35
N LYS A 230 -23.64 -4.23 40.14
CA LYS A 230 -23.95 -2.88 39.65
C LYS A 230 -24.22 -2.91 38.13
N PRO A 231 -25.50 -3.00 37.72
CA PRO A 231 -25.87 -3.12 36.30
C PRO A 231 -25.41 -1.96 35.40
N ASP A 232 -25.18 -0.76 35.94
CA ASP A 232 -24.65 0.40 35.20
C ASP A 232 -23.11 0.54 35.32
N PHE A 233 -22.40 -0.53 35.69
CA PHE A 233 -20.94 -0.51 35.80
C PHE A 233 -20.25 -0.81 34.47
N LEU A 234 -20.02 0.24 33.68
CA LEU A 234 -19.43 0.15 32.34
C LEU A 234 -18.08 -0.61 32.30
N ALA A 235 -17.21 -0.43 33.30
CA ALA A 235 -15.92 -1.11 33.35
C ALA A 235 -16.06 -2.64 33.54
N GLY A 236 -17.13 -3.10 34.21
CA GLY A 236 -17.46 -4.52 34.34
C GLY A 236 -17.82 -5.13 32.98
N TYR A 237 -18.72 -4.49 32.22
CA TYR A 237 -19.05 -4.93 30.86
C TYR A 237 -17.82 -4.99 29.96
N ALA A 238 -16.98 -3.96 30.00
CA ALA A 238 -15.76 -3.91 29.21
C ALA A 238 -14.82 -5.08 29.51
N ALA A 239 -14.69 -5.46 30.79
CA ALA A 239 -13.87 -6.60 31.21
C ALA A 239 -14.43 -7.93 30.68
N VAL A 240 -15.74 -8.17 30.82
CA VAL A 240 -16.42 -9.36 30.30
C VAL A 240 -16.27 -9.47 28.78
N VAL A 241 -16.62 -8.41 28.04
CA VAL A 241 -16.56 -8.38 26.57
C VAL A 241 -15.13 -8.62 26.08
N THR A 242 -14.14 -7.94 26.67
CA THR A 242 -12.74 -8.09 26.26
C THR A 242 -12.26 -9.53 26.42
N LEU A 243 -12.60 -10.17 27.55
CA LEU A 243 -12.19 -11.54 27.82
C LEU A 243 -12.88 -12.54 26.88
N LEU A 244 -14.19 -12.39 26.64
CA LEU A 244 -14.93 -13.23 25.69
C LEU A 244 -14.41 -13.08 24.25
N MET A 245 -14.04 -11.87 23.83
CA MET A 245 -13.46 -11.64 22.51
C MET A 245 -12.06 -12.25 22.37
N GLN A 246 -11.25 -12.24 23.43
CA GLN A 246 -9.94 -12.89 23.44
C GLN A 246 -10.04 -14.42 23.38
N ASP A 247 -11.03 -15.00 24.06
CA ASP A 247 -11.31 -16.44 24.03
C ASP A 247 -12.10 -16.88 22.78
N ASN A 248 -12.25 -15.97 21.80
CA ASN A 248 -12.99 -16.18 20.55
C ASN A 248 -14.47 -16.62 20.73
N LYS A 249 -15.07 -16.36 21.89
CA LYS A 249 -16.49 -16.60 22.21
C LYS A 249 -17.36 -15.44 21.71
N LEU A 250 -17.39 -15.26 20.39
CA LEU A 250 -17.99 -14.09 19.74
C LEU A 250 -19.51 -13.94 19.99
N ASP A 251 -20.24 -15.04 20.14
CA ASP A 251 -21.69 -14.98 20.36
C ASP A 251 -22.05 -14.58 21.79
N GLU A 252 -21.28 -15.04 22.78
CA GLU A 252 -21.42 -14.56 24.16
C GLU A 252 -21.00 -13.09 24.27
N ALA A 253 -19.91 -12.70 23.61
CA ALA A 253 -19.49 -11.30 23.54
C ALA A 253 -20.59 -10.42 22.93
N ALA A 254 -21.25 -10.89 21.87
CA ALA A 254 -22.36 -10.19 21.23
C ALA A 254 -23.52 -9.92 22.20
N LYS A 255 -23.94 -10.93 22.96
CA LYS A 255 -25.00 -10.80 23.98
C LYS A 255 -24.61 -9.78 25.05
N GLN A 256 -23.37 -9.81 25.52
CA GLN A 256 -22.89 -8.87 26.54
C GLN A 256 -22.84 -7.43 26.01
N VAL A 257 -22.38 -7.23 24.76
CA VAL A 257 -22.37 -5.91 24.11
C VAL A 257 -23.79 -5.38 23.90
N GLU A 258 -24.76 -6.25 23.58
CA GLU A 258 -26.17 -5.84 23.46
C GLU A 258 -26.74 -5.37 24.81
N GLN A 259 -26.45 -6.09 25.90
CA GLN A 259 -26.83 -5.66 27.25
C GLN A 259 -26.20 -4.31 27.62
N GLN A 260 -24.90 -4.13 27.34
CA GLN A 260 -24.22 -2.85 27.51
C GLN A 260 -24.88 -1.74 26.68
N ALA A 261 -25.28 -2.03 25.45
CA ALA A 261 -25.91 -1.06 24.56
C ALA A 261 -27.31 -0.62 24.99
N LYS A 262 -28.05 -1.45 25.73
CA LYS A 262 -29.35 -1.07 26.32
C LYS A 262 -29.19 0.03 27.38
N LEU A 263 -28.09 -0.01 28.13
CA LEU A 263 -27.80 0.95 29.20
C LEU A 263 -26.97 2.14 28.69
N PHE A 264 -26.09 1.92 27.72
CA PHE A 264 -25.13 2.90 27.20
C PHE A 264 -25.14 2.98 25.66
N PRO A 265 -26.29 3.29 25.01
CA PRO A 265 -26.45 3.17 23.55
C PRO A 265 -25.58 4.12 22.71
N SER A 266 -25.21 5.26 23.28
CA SER A 266 -24.42 6.31 22.62
C SER A 266 -22.99 6.41 23.17
N HIS A 267 -22.60 5.54 24.10
CA HIS A 267 -21.27 5.61 24.71
C HIS A 267 -20.19 5.13 23.72
N PRO A 268 -19.07 5.86 23.54
CA PRO A 268 -18.03 5.50 22.57
C PRO A 268 -17.47 4.10 22.75
N GLN A 269 -17.30 3.64 23.99
CA GLN A 269 -16.82 2.29 24.29
C GLN A 269 -17.79 1.20 23.83
N THR A 270 -19.10 1.43 23.93
CA THR A 270 -20.13 0.50 23.42
C THR A 270 -20.01 0.38 21.90
N ARG A 271 -19.94 1.52 21.21
CA ARG A 271 -19.76 1.57 19.74
C ARG A 271 -18.45 0.93 19.30
N TYR A 272 -17.38 1.09 20.07
CA TYR A 272 -16.10 0.45 19.82
C TYR A 272 -16.20 -1.08 19.87
N PHE A 273 -16.85 -1.65 20.89
CA PHE A 273 -17.03 -3.11 20.96
C PHE A 273 -17.95 -3.64 19.87
N GLN A 274 -19.00 -2.90 19.50
CA GLN A 274 -19.83 -3.24 18.33
C GLN A 274 -19.00 -3.26 17.04
N ALA A 275 -18.15 -2.24 16.83
CA ALA A 275 -17.26 -2.18 15.66
C ALA A 275 -16.28 -3.35 15.65
N GLN A 276 -15.68 -3.67 16.80
CA GLN A 276 -14.72 -4.77 16.93
C GLN A 276 -15.39 -6.13 16.68
N LEU A 277 -16.61 -6.33 17.16
CA LEU A 277 -17.39 -7.54 16.91
C LEU A 277 -17.79 -7.66 15.43
N ALA A 278 -18.23 -6.57 14.80
CA ALA A 278 -18.54 -6.53 13.37
C ALA A 278 -17.29 -6.87 12.53
N TYR A 279 -16.12 -6.32 12.91
CA TYR A 279 -14.84 -6.65 12.28
C TYR A 279 -14.51 -8.15 12.39
N GLN A 280 -14.67 -8.75 13.57
CA GLN A 280 -14.43 -10.20 13.76
C GLN A 280 -15.41 -11.07 12.97
N LYS A 281 -16.67 -10.62 12.84
CA LYS A 281 -17.70 -11.26 12.01
C LYS A 281 -17.54 -10.98 10.51
N LYS A 282 -16.46 -10.29 10.10
CA LYS A 282 -16.14 -9.89 8.72
C LYS A 282 -17.17 -8.94 8.08
N ASP A 283 -18.02 -8.30 8.87
CA ASP A 283 -18.86 -7.19 8.42
C ASP A 283 -18.04 -5.90 8.46
N PHE A 284 -17.15 -5.73 7.48
CA PHE A 284 -16.22 -4.61 7.44
C PHE A 284 -16.93 -3.27 7.14
N LYS A 285 -18.06 -3.30 6.43
CA LYS A 285 -18.84 -2.09 6.12
C LYS A 285 -19.52 -1.57 7.38
N GLY A 286 -20.23 -2.43 8.12
CA GLY A 286 -20.83 -2.07 9.41
C GLY A 286 -19.77 -1.68 10.45
N ALA A 287 -18.64 -2.40 10.49
CA ALA A 287 -17.52 -2.05 11.36
C ALA A 287 -16.98 -0.64 11.09
N ARG A 288 -16.84 -0.25 9.81
CA ARG A 288 -16.38 1.09 9.42
C ARG A 288 -17.30 2.18 9.93
N GLU A 289 -18.61 2.02 9.77
CA GLU A 289 -19.59 3.02 10.22
C GLU A 289 -19.55 3.20 11.74
N LEU A 290 -19.46 2.10 12.49
CA LEU A 290 -19.35 2.13 13.94
C LEU A 290 -18.03 2.75 14.41
N ALA A 291 -16.90 2.39 13.78
CA ALA A 291 -15.60 2.98 14.09
C ALA A 291 -15.58 4.50 13.81
N GLN A 292 -16.21 4.96 12.73
CA GLN A 292 -16.35 6.39 12.45
C GLN A 292 -17.18 7.11 13.52
N GLN A 293 -18.24 6.49 14.06
CA GLN A 293 -19.01 7.06 15.17
C GLN A 293 -18.16 7.20 16.45
N VAL A 294 -17.32 6.20 16.76
CA VAL A 294 -16.36 6.29 17.87
C VAL A 294 -15.44 7.49 17.67
N LEU A 295 -14.86 7.64 16.46
CA LEU A 295 -13.94 8.73 16.15
C LEU A 295 -14.61 10.10 16.03
N ARG A 296 -15.91 10.19 15.75
CA ARG A 296 -16.65 11.46 15.86
C ARG A 296 -16.78 11.93 17.30
N SER A 297 -17.01 11.01 18.23
CA SER A 297 -17.11 11.35 19.65
C SER A 297 -15.75 11.54 20.32
N VAL A 298 -14.74 10.74 19.95
CA VAL A 298 -13.40 10.78 20.51
C VAL A 298 -12.36 10.70 19.37
N PRO A 299 -12.06 11.83 18.68
CA PRO A 299 -11.24 11.85 17.46
C PRO A 299 -9.83 11.27 17.59
N ASN A 300 -9.23 11.36 18.78
CA ASN A 300 -7.87 10.91 19.06
C ASN A 300 -7.82 9.62 19.87
N ASN A 301 -8.89 8.82 19.90
CA ASN A 301 -8.89 7.53 20.60
C ASN A 301 -7.91 6.54 19.91
N PRO A 302 -6.81 6.12 20.55
CA PRO A 302 -5.77 5.33 19.88
C PRO A 302 -6.25 3.94 19.42
N GLN A 303 -7.10 3.28 20.22
CA GLN A 303 -7.66 1.96 19.90
C GLN A 303 -8.69 2.05 18.77
N GLY A 304 -9.52 3.09 18.76
CA GLY A 304 -10.48 3.37 17.70
C GLY A 304 -9.80 3.68 16.37
N LEU A 305 -8.72 4.47 16.39
CA LEU A 305 -7.89 4.73 15.22
C LEU A 305 -7.21 3.46 14.71
N GLN A 306 -6.67 2.63 15.60
CA GLN A 306 -6.09 1.33 15.23
C GLN A 306 -7.11 0.39 14.59
N LEU A 307 -8.32 0.30 15.16
CA LEU A 307 -9.41 -0.53 14.61
C LEU A 307 -9.87 -0.01 13.25
N ALA A 308 -10.03 1.31 13.08
CA ALA A 308 -10.35 1.93 11.80
C ALA A 308 -9.27 1.59 10.75
N GLY A 309 -7.99 1.71 11.11
CA GLY A 309 -6.89 1.31 10.25
C GLY A 309 -6.94 -0.17 9.82
N ALA A 310 -7.26 -1.07 10.75
CA ALA A 310 -7.45 -2.49 10.44
C ALA A 310 -8.65 -2.74 9.52
N ILE A 311 -9.77 -2.06 9.74
CA ILE A 311 -10.98 -2.15 8.92
C ILE A 311 -10.70 -1.69 7.48
N GLU A 312 -10.06 -0.53 7.30
CA GLU A 312 -9.76 0.01 5.97
C GLU A 312 -8.82 -0.91 5.18
N LEU A 313 -7.91 -1.64 5.84
CA LEU A 313 -7.11 -2.66 5.16
C LEU A 313 -7.93 -3.83 4.63
N GLN A 314 -8.95 -4.27 5.37
CA GLN A 314 -9.85 -5.34 4.89
C GLN A 314 -10.75 -4.85 3.76
N LEU A 315 -11.06 -3.55 3.72
CA LEU A 315 -11.79 -2.89 2.64
C LEU A 315 -10.91 -2.48 1.45
N ASN A 316 -9.65 -2.95 1.41
CA ASN A 316 -8.69 -2.64 0.35
C ASN A 316 -8.46 -1.12 0.16
N SER A 317 -8.45 -0.37 1.26
CA SER A 317 -8.27 1.10 1.33
C SER A 317 -6.99 1.46 2.10
N PRO A 318 -5.80 1.13 1.59
CA PRO A 318 -4.54 1.21 2.34
C PRO A 318 -4.10 2.65 2.69
N LEU A 319 -4.48 3.65 1.90
CA LEU A 319 -4.15 5.06 2.18
C LEU A 319 -4.91 5.60 3.41
N GLN A 320 -6.21 5.27 3.50
CA GLN A 320 -7.03 5.61 4.66
C GLN A 320 -6.53 4.87 5.89
N ALA A 321 -6.17 3.59 5.73
CA ALA A 321 -5.55 2.82 6.79
C ALA A 321 -4.26 3.45 7.31
N GLU A 322 -3.34 3.84 6.41
CA GLU A 322 -2.10 4.53 6.75
C GLU A 322 -2.35 5.78 7.58
N ALA A 323 -3.31 6.61 7.18
CA ALA A 323 -3.65 7.84 7.90
C ALA A 323 -4.15 7.58 9.33
N TYR A 324 -5.04 6.60 9.52
CA TYR A 324 -5.52 6.23 10.85
C TYR A 324 -4.42 5.64 11.74
N LEU A 325 -3.59 4.74 11.19
CA LEU A 325 -2.53 4.07 11.94
C LEU A 325 -1.40 5.02 12.33
N ASN A 326 -1.05 5.99 11.46
CA ASN A 326 -0.11 7.05 11.79
C ASN A 326 -0.62 7.89 12.98
N LYS A 327 -1.88 8.32 12.96
CA LYS A 327 -2.50 9.06 14.07
C LYS A 327 -2.54 8.22 15.36
N ALA A 328 -2.84 6.92 15.26
CA ALA A 328 -2.83 6.02 16.40
C ALA A 328 -1.45 5.96 17.07
N LEU A 329 -0.37 5.84 16.28
CA LEU A 329 1.00 5.78 16.77
C LEU A 329 1.55 7.12 17.25
N GLN A 330 1.05 8.24 16.72
CA GLN A 330 1.33 9.57 17.28
C GLN A 330 0.74 9.73 18.68
N ALA A 331 -0.47 9.21 18.91
CA ALA A 331 -1.11 9.26 20.22
C ALA A 331 -0.49 8.27 21.20
N VAL A 332 -0.23 7.04 20.78
CA VAL A 332 0.40 5.99 21.59
C VAL A 332 1.45 5.26 20.74
N PRO A 333 2.74 5.60 20.87
CA PRO A 333 3.81 5.00 20.08
C PRO A 333 3.92 3.47 20.25
N ASP A 334 3.51 2.92 21.39
CA ASP A 334 3.73 1.51 21.71
C ASP A 334 2.56 0.58 21.30
N LEU A 335 1.66 1.05 20.41
CA LEU A 335 0.61 0.19 19.84
C LEU A 335 1.18 -0.83 18.85
N ALA A 336 1.46 -2.03 19.35
CA ALA A 336 2.06 -3.12 18.57
C ALA A 336 1.29 -3.47 17.29
N LEU A 337 -0.04 -3.63 17.38
CA LEU A 337 -0.87 -3.95 16.21
C LEU A 337 -0.84 -2.80 15.18
N ALA A 338 -1.00 -1.55 15.63
CA ALA A 338 -0.96 -0.41 14.71
C ALA A 338 0.38 -0.31 13.97
N ARG A 339 1.48 -0.47 14.71
CA ARG A 339 2.85 -0.48 14.15
C ARG A 339 3.01 -1.60 13.13
N ARG A 340 2.60 -2.82 13.47
CA ARG A 340 2.68 -3.99 12.58
C ARG A 340 1.89 -3.77 11.28
N LEU A 341 0.64 -3.30 11.38
CA LEU A 341 -0.21 -3.02 10.23
C LEU A 341 0.41 -1.94 9.33
N LEU A 342 0.90 -0.85 9.92
CA LEU A 342 1.52 0.24 9.18
C LEU A 342 2.83 -0.19 8.49
N THR A 343 3.68 -0.96 9.18
CA THR A 343 4.88 -1.53 8.58
C THR A 343 4.53 -2.41 7.37
N MET A 344 3.49 -3.24 7.46
CA MET A 344 3.04 -4.07 6.32
C MET A 344 2.50 -3.23 5.15
N ILE A 345 1.83 -2.10 5.40
CA ILE A 345 1.40 -1.17 4.34
C ILE A 345 2.61 -0.66 3.57
N TYR A 346 3.65 -0.19 4.27
CA TYR A 346 4.87 0.29 3.64
C TYR A 346 5.64 -0.81 2.90
N LEU A 347 5.71 -2.02 3.48
CA LEU A 347 6.35 -3.18 2.85
C LEU A 347 5.68 -3.52 1.51
N ARG A 348 4.34 -3.65 1.50
CA ARG A 348 3.55 -3.99 0.30
C ARG A 348 3.60 -2.93 -0.78
N SER A 349 3.75 -1.66 -0.38
CA SER A 349 3.90 -0.53 -1.31
C SER A 349 5.33 -0.31 -1.78
N GLY A 350 6.28 -1.19 -1.42
CA GLY A 350 7.69 -1.08 -1.82
C GLY A 350 8.47 0.01 -1.08
N GLN A 351 7.88 0.64 -0.06
CA GLN A 351 8.48 1.72 0.73
C GLN A 351 9.37 1.15 1.85
N ALA A 352 10.41 0.40 1.49
CA ALA A 352 11.28 -0.33 2.43
C ALA A 352 11.87 0.57 3.54
N ALA A 353 12.29 1.79 3.20
CA ALA A 353 12.84 2.74 4.17
C ALA A 353 11.81 3.17 5.23
N LYS A 354 10.57 3.47 4.82
CA LYS A 354 9.48 3.80 5.77
C LYS A 354 9.07 2.60 6.60
N ALA A 355 9.04 1.41 5.99
CA ALA A 355 8.76 0.17 6.70
C ALA A 355 9.79 -0.05 7.82
N LEU A 356 11.08 0.11 7.52
CA LEU A 356 12.18 0.00 8.49
C LEU A 356 12.10 1.06 9.61
N ALA A 357 11.86 2.32 9.26
CA ALA A 357 11.72 3.41 10.22
C ALA A 357 10.53 3.19 11.18
N THR A 358 9.41 2.69 10.65
CA THR A 358 8.21 2.36 11.44
C THR A 358 8.42 1.13 12.31
N LEU A 359 9.15 0.13 11.82
CA LEU A 359 9.43 -1.12 12.53
C LEU A 359 10.37 -0.91 13.74
N THR A 360 11.48 -0.19 13.53
CA THR A 360 12.63 -0.16 14.43
C THR A 360 12.29 0.18 15.90
N PRO A 361 11.44 1.18 16.20
CA PRO A 361 11.11 1.51 17.60
C PRO A 361 10.39 0.37 18.34
N GLY A 362 9.65 -0.49 17.62
CA GLY A 362 8.96 -1.64 18.20
C GLY A 362 9.88 -2.82 18.54
N LEU A 363 11.11 -2.85 18.01
CA LEU A 363 12.07 -3.94 18.22
C LEU A 363 13.04 -3.69 19.40
N ARG A 364 13.08 -2.47 19.95
CA ARG A 364 14.00 -2.06 21.03
C ARG A 364 13.40 -2.17 22.44
N ARG A 365 12.34 -2.96 22.61
CA ARG A 365 11.52 -3.01 23.84
C ARG A 365 11.72 -4.31 24.61
N ASP A 366 11.44 -4.27 25.91
CA ASP A 366 11.54 -5.41 26.83
C ASP A 366 10.59 -6.55 26.45
N TYR A 367 9.44 -6.22 25.83
CA TYR A 367 8.53 -7.18 25.21
C TYR A 367 8.24 -6.75 23.77
N VAL A 368 8.56 -7.62 22.82
CA VAL A 368 8.31 -7.42 21.39
C VAL A 368 7.17 -8.34 20.96
N ASP A 369 6.20 -7.80 20.22
CA ASP A 369 5.13 -8.57 19.58
C ASP A 369 5.75 -9.71 18.72
N PRO A 370 5.47 -10.99 19.00
CA PRO A 370 6.02 -12.12 18.24
C PRO A 370 5.75 -12.03 16.74
N GLN A 371 4.60 -11.49 16.35
CA GLN A 371 4.24 -11.29 14.95
C GLN A 371 5.02 -10.13 14.31
N LEU A 372 5.59 -9.21 15.10
CA LEU A 372 6.44 -8.13 14.61
C LEU A 372 7.83 -8.64 14.22
N TYR A 373 8.33 -9.73 14.82
CA TYR A 373 9.58 -10.37 14.37
C TYR A 373 9.47 -10.95 12.96
N ALA A 374 8.34 -11.57 12.61
CA ALA A 374 8.12 -12.06 11.25
C ALA A 374 8.10 -10.91 10.24
N VAL A 375 7.40 -9.82 10.56
CA VAL A 375 7.39 -8.61 9.72
C VAL A 375 8.78 -7.97 9.66
N ALA A 376 9.57 -8.02 10.73
CA ALA A 376 10.95 -7.56 10.71
C ALA A 376 11.82 -8.35 9.74
N GLY A 377 11.69 -9.69 9.77
CA GLY A 377 12.33 -10.56 8.80
C GLY A 377 12.00 -10.17 7.36
N GLU A 378 10.71 -9.95 7.06
CA GLU A 378 10.26 -9.53 5.72
C GLU A 378 10.83 -8.16 5.31
N VAL A 379 10.84 -7.18 6.22
CA VAL A 379 11.40 -5.83 5.98
C VAL A 379 12.89 -5.89 5.67
N TYR A 380 13.67 -6.62 6.47
CA TYR A 380 15.11 -6.74 6.25
C TYR A 380 15.43 -7.54 4.98
N LEU A 381 14.64 -8.56 4.66
CA LEU A 381 14.76 -9.32 3.41
C LEU A 381 14.54 -8.42 2.19
N GLN A 382 13.49 -7.59 2.20
CA GLN A 382 13.23 -6.63 1.11
C GLN A 382 14.30 -5.54 1.01
N ASN A 383 14.93 -5.20 2.13
CA ASN A 383 16.05 -4.27 2.19
C ASN A 383 17.43 -4.93 1.91
N ASN A 384 17.43 -6.20 1.48
CA ASN A 384 18.63 -6.99 1.15
C ASN A 384 19.62 -7.19 2.32
N ASP A 385 19.15 -7.06 3.58
CA ASP A 385 19.93 -7.37 4.78
C ASP A 385 19.61 -8.79 5.26
N LEU A 386 20.19 -9.78 4.56
CA LEU A 386 19.89 -11.20 4.76
C LEU A 386 20.22 -11.70 6.17
N LYS A 387 21.27 -11.16 6.79
CA LYS A 387 21.68 -11.55 8.16
C LYS A 387 20.61 -11.18 9.19
N LYS A 388 20.09 -9.94 9.12
CA LYS A 388 19.01 -9.53 10.02
C LYS A 388 17.70 -10.21 9.69
N ALA A 389 17.42 -10.46 8.40
CA ALA A 389 16.24 -11.22 8.01
C ALA A 389 16.24 -12.61 8.68
N GLU A 390 17.36 -13.32 8.61
CA GLU A 390 17.56 -14.62 9.25
C GLU A 390 17.38 -14.53 10.77
N GLU A 391 18.05 -13.59 11.42
CA GLU A 391 17.95 -13.36 12.88
C GLU A 391 16.49 -13.18 13.33
N TYR A 392 15.74 -12.31 12.65
CA TYR A 392 14.36 -12.01 13.04
C TYR A 392 13.37 -13.11 12.68
N PHE A 393 13.54 -13.83 11.57
CA PHE A 393 12.74 -15.01 11.27
C PHE A 393 13.03 -16.17 12.24
N GLN A 394 14.28 -16.30 12.70
CA GLN A 394 14.66 -17.25 13.73
C GLN A 394 13.98 -16.92 15.06
N LYS A 395 14.02 -15.66 15.51
CA LYS A 395 13.28 -15.21 16.70
C LYS A 395 11.78 -15.45 16.56
N ALA A 396 11.20 -15.13 15.40
CA ALA A 396 9.78 -15.39 15.13
C ALA A 396 9.42 -16.88 15.19
N SER A 397 10.29 -17.76 14.71
CA SER A 397 10.10 -19.21 14.72
C SER A 397 10.34 -19.83 16.11
N GLN A 398 11.24 -19.26 16.93
CA GLN A 398 11.46 -19.69 18.31
C GLN A 398 10.29 -19.33 19.22
N GLN A 399 9.67 -18.16 19.00
CA GLN A 399 8.51 -17.69 19.78
C GLN A 399 7.21 -18.46 19.44
N ASP A 400 7.06 -18.90 18.19
CA ASP A 400 5.93 -19.73 17.76
C ASP A 400 6.43 -20.94 16.93
N PRO A 401 6.95 -22.00 17.59
CA PRO A 401 7.56 -23.15 16.90
C PRO A 401 6.59 -23.96 16.03
N LYS A 402 5.28 -23.81 16.26
CA LYS A 402 4.23 -24.47 15.47
C LYS A 402 3.87 -23.69 14.22
N ASN A 403 4.31 -22.44 14.10
CA ASN A 403 4.01 -21.59 12.95
C ASN A 403 4.82 -21.99 11.72
N ALA A 404 4.23 -22.83 10.87
CA ALA A 404 4.86 -23.26 9.63
C ALA A 404 5.20 -22.09 8.69
N ARG A 405 4.47 -20.97 8.74
CA ARG A 405 4.77 -19.79 7.90
C ARG A 405 6.08 -19.13 8.31
N ASN A 406 6.33 -18.92 9.60
CA ASN A 406 7.58 -18.34 10.09
C ASN A 406 8.77 -19.24 9.75
N ARG A 407 8.63 -20.55 9.97
CA ARG A 407 9.66 -21.54 9.62
C ARG A 407 9.93 -21.60 8.11
N THR A 408 8.87 -21.51 7.29
CA THR A 408 9.02 -21.45 5.82
C THR A 408 9.75 -20.18 5.38
N ALA A 409 9.43 -19.03 5.98
CA ALA A 409 10.11 -17.77 5.70
C ALA A 409 11.60 -17.79 6.09
N LEU A 410 11.93 -18.44 7.21
CA LEU A 410 13.32 -18.69 7.61
C LEU A 410 14.05 -19.57 6.60
N ALA A 411 13.47 -20.70 6.21
CA ALA A 411 14.08 -21.60 5.21
C ALA A 411 14.25 -20.90 3.85
N LEU A 412 13.28 -20.09 3.42
CA LEU A 412 13.42 -19.27 2.21
C LEU A 412 14.55 -18.23 2.34
N THR A 413 14.74 -17.65 3.52
CA THR A 413 15.87 -16.75 3.81
C THR A 413 17.21 -17.50 3.68
N HIS A 414 17.35 -18.70 4.27
CA HIS A 414 18.54 -19.53 4.10
C HIS A 414 18.83 -19.84 2.63
N MET A 415 17.79 -20.10 1.83
CA MET A 415 17.94 -20.32 0.38
C MET A 415 18.50 -19.09 -0.33
N VAL A 416 17.99 -17.89 -0.03
CA VAL A 416 18.48 -16.63 -0.62
C VAL A 416 19.90 -16.30 -0.11
N SER A 417 20.22 -16.66 1.13
CA SER A 417 21.56 -16.57 1.72
C SER A 417 22.58 -17.57 1.14
N GLY A 418 22.19 -18.43 0.19
CA GLY A 418 23.06 -19.39 -0.48
C GLY A 418 23.14 -20.77 0.17
N GLN A 419 22.45 -21.00 1.30
CA GLN A 419 22.37 -22.28 2.00
C GLN A 419 21.29 -23.17 1.39
N VAL A 420 21.38 -23.40 0.08
CA VAL A 420 20.28 -23.93 -0.73
C VAL A 420 19.86 -25.34 -0.32
N ASP A 421 20.81 -26.27 -0.17
CA ASP A 421 20.48 -27.67 0.15
C ASP A 421 19.93 -27.83 1.57
N PHE A 422 20.45 -27.03 2.52
CA PHE A 422 19.93 -26.96 3.88
C PHE A 422 18.47 -26.47 3.90
N ALA A 423 18.20 -25.36 3.19
CA ALA A 423 16.86 -24.81 3.06
C ALA A 423 15.86 -25.78 2.43
N PHE A 424 16.28 -26.60 1.45
CA PHE A 424 15.42 -27.64 0.88
C PHE A 424 15.07 -28.72 1.91
N GLY A 425 16.03 -29.16 2.72
CA GLY A 425 15.77 -30.10 3.81
C GLY A 425 14.79 -29.53 4.83
N GLU A 426 14.96 -28.27 5.22
CA GLU A 426 14.03 -27.58 6.12
C GLU A 426 12.62 -27.49 5.52
N LEU A 427 12.50 -27.03 4.28
CA LEU A 427 11.22 -26.91 3.61
C LEU A 427 10.52 -28.27 3.45
N GLN A 428 11.26 -29.35 3.15
CA GLN A 428 10.72 -30.71 3.09
C GLN A 428 10.19 -31.19 4.44
N ASN A 429 10.93 -30.94 5.51
CA ASN A 429 10.52 -31.30 6.87
C ASN A 429 9.29 -30.51 7.32
N ILE A 430 9.23 -29.21 6.99
CA ILE A 430 8.06 -28.37 7.27
C ILE A 430 6.87 -28.87 6.46
N ALA A 431 7.03 -29.11 5.15
CA ALA A 431 5.96 -29.62 4.30
C ALA A 431 5.45 -30.99 4.76
N ALA A 432 6.29 -31.89 5.25
CA ALA A 432 5.86 -33.19 5.73
C ALA A 432 5.07 -33.13 7.05
N SER A 433 5.33 -32.15 7.91
CA SER A 433 4.75 -32.03 9.25
C SER A 433 3.63 -30.99 9.38
N ASP A 434 3.56 -30.02 8.47
CA ASP A 434 2.57 -28.96 8.45
C ASP A 434 1.27 -29.40 7.76
N ALA A 435 0.13 -29.06 8.36
CA ALA A 435 -1.18 -29.23 7.74
C ALA A 435 -1.45 -28.19 6.63
N GLY A 436 -0.76 -27.05 6.68
CA GLY A 436 -0.79 -26.03 5.63
C GLY A 436 -0.02 -26.42 4.36
N VAL A 437 -0.09 -25.54 3.36
CA VAL A 437 0.48 -25.74 2.01
C VAL A 437 1.60 -24.76 1.67
N THR A 438 1.96 -23.85 2.59
CA THR A 438 2.90 -22.76 2.31
C THR A 438 4.29 -23.30 1.97
N ALA A 439 4.76 -24.29 2.73
CA ALA A 439 6.05 -24.94 2.50
C ALA A 439 6.04 -25.77 1.19
N ASP A 440 4.94 -26.47 0.89
CA ASP A 440 4.78 -27.21 -0.37
C ASP A 440 4.90 -26.27 -1.57
N MET A 441 4.20 -25.13 -1.54
CA MET A 441 4.25 -24.12 -2.60
C MET A 441 5.64 -23.51 -2.77
N ALA A 442 6.36 -23.28 -1.66
CA ALA A 442 7.73 -22.81 -1.67
C ALA A 442 8.68 -23.85 -2.32
N LEU A 443 8.55 -25.12 -1.95
CA LEU A 443 9.31 -26.24 -2.53
C LEU A 443 9.08 -26.37 -4.03
N ILE A 444 7.82 -26.41 -4.46
CA ILE A 444 7.43 -26.55 -5.86
C ILE A 444 8.03 -25.39 -6.68
N SER A 445 7.88 -24.16 -6.18
CA SER A 445 8.43 -22.97 -6.83
C SER A 445 9.95 -22.98 -6.90
N ALA A 446 10.62 -23.45 -5.85
CA ALA A 446 12.08 -23.55 -5.80
C ALA A 446 12.61 -24.60 -6.79
N HIS A 447 11.99 -25.78 -6.86
CA HIS A 447 12.35 -26.81 -7.84
C HIS A 447 12.08 -26.37 -9.28
N LEU A 448 10.95 -25.69 -9.54
CA LEU A 448 10.65 -25.13 -10.86
C LEU A 448 11.72 -24.14 -11.34
N ARG A 449 12.18 -23.22 -10.46
CA ARG A 449 13.24 -22.26 -10.82
C ARG A 449 14.57 -22.94 -11.15
N ARG A 450 14.89 -24.06 -10.48
CA ARG A 450 16.10 -24.85 -10.74
C ARG A 450 15.95 -25.84 -11.90
N GLN A 451 14.78 -25.90 -12.54
CA GLN A 451 14.42 -26.94 -13.52
C GLN A 451 14.52 -28.38 -12.97
N ASP A 452 14.37 -28.58 -11.66
CA ASP A 452 14.28 -29.89 -11.02
C ASP A 452 12.85 -30.44 -11.16
N LEU A 453 12.39 -30.68 -12.40
CA LEU A 453 10.98 -30.91 -12.71
C LEU A 453 10.40 -32.17 -12.02
N ASP A 454 11.18 -33.24 -11.90
CA ASP A 454 10.71 -34.47 -11.22
C ASP A 454 10.54 -34.27 -9.71
N LYS A 455 11.41 -33.48 -9.08
CA LYS A 455 11.26 -33.12 -7.66
C LYS A 455 10.07 -32.18 -7.46
N ALA A 456 9.81 -31.27 -8.41
CA ALA A 456 8.61 -30.44 -8.39
C ALA A 456 7.33 -31.29 -8.47
N LEU A 457 7.28 -32.30 -9.36
CA LEU A 457 6.16 -33.25 -9.44
C LEU A 457 5.95 -34.01 -8.11
N LYS A 458 7.04 -34.50 -7.50
CA LYS A 458 6.96 -35.18 -6.19
C LYS A 458 6.44 -34.26 -5.08
N ALA A 459 6.86 -32.99 -5.06
CA ALA A 459 6.34 -32.01 -4.11
C ALA A 459 4.85 -31.71 -4.37
N ILE A 460 4.41 -31.69 -5.63
CA ILE A 460 2.99 -31.57 -6.00
C ILE A 460 2.18 -32.78 -5.50
N ASP A 461 2.73 -34.00 -5.53
CA ASP A 461 2.06 -35.18 -4.97
C ASP A 461 1.78 -34.99 -3.45
N GLY A 462 2.70 -34.34 -2.73
CA GLY A 462 2.51 -33.97 -1.33
C GLY A 462 1.38 -32.97 -1.12
N LEU A 463 1.36 -31.90 -1.94
CA LEU A 463 0.29 -30.90 -1.95
C LEU A 463 -1.08 -31.51 -2.26
N GLU A 464 -1.15 -32.38 -3.26
CA GLU A 464 -2.38 -33.04 -3.71
C GLU A 464 -2.96 -33.96 -2.62
N LYS A 465 -2.11 -34.66 -1.87
CA LYS A 465 -2.57 -35.47 -0.72
C LYS A 465 -3.21 -34.62 0.39
N LYS A 466 -2.72 -33.41 0.61
CA LYS A 466 -3.28 -32.48 1.61
C LYS A 466 -4.56 -31.80 1.13
N GLN A 467 -4.66 -31.54 -0.17
CA GLN A 467 -5.78 -30.83 -0.79
C GLN A 467 -6.31 -31.57 -2.03
N PRO A 468 -6.84 -32.80 -1.88
CA PRO A 468 -7.30 -33.60 -3.00
C PRO A 468 -8.55 -33.01 -3.67
N ASP A 469 -9.28 -32.17 -2.95
CA ASP A 469 -10.49 -31.48 -3.39
C ASP A 469 -10.21 -30.09 -4.00
N LYS A 470 -8.93 -29.69 -4.15
CA LYS A 470 -8.56 -28.38 -4.70
C LYS A 470 -7.89 -28.49 -6.07
N PRO A 471 -8.22 -27.61 -7.03
CA PRO A 471 -7.69 -27.68 -8.40
C PRO A 471 -6.21 -27.26 -8.50
N LEU A 472 -5.64 -26.69 -7.43
CA LEU A 472 -4.32 -26.06 -7.45
C LEU A 472 -3.20 -27.05 -7.79
N ALA A 473 -3.19 -28.23 -7.17
CA ALA A 473 -2.15 -29.24 -7.39
C ALA A 473 -2.13 -29.72 -8.85
N ALA A 474 -3.30 -30.06 -9.39
CA ALA A 474 -3.46 -30.45 -10.79
C ALA A 474 -3.02 -29.35 -11.78
N ASN A 475 -3.34 -28.09 -11.49
CA ASN A 475 -2.88 -26.96 -12.29
C ASN A 475 -1.36 -26.76 -12.25
N LEU A 476 -0.74 -26.87 -11.06
CA LEU A 476 0.72 -26.78 -10.93
C LEU A 476 1.40 -27.96 -11.65
N ARG A 477 0.82 -29.16 -11.57
CA ARG A 477 1.28 -30.34 -12.31
C ARG A 477 1.29 -30.07 -13.81
N GLY A 478 0.19 -29.51 -14.33
CA GLY A 478 0.10 -29.11 -15.73
C GLY A 478 1.23 -28.16 -16.15
N ARG A 479 1.52 -27.13 -15.35
CA ARG A 479 2.62 -26.19 -15.61
C ARG A 479 4.00 -26.85 -15.59
N VAL A 480 4.26 -27.76 -14.64
CA VAL A 480 5.53 -28.50 -14.57
C VAL A 480 5.69 -29.42 -15.78
N LEU A 481 4.62 -30.09 -16.21
CA LEU A 481 4.64 -30.95 -17.40
C LEU A 481 4.87 -30.15 -18.69
N LEU A 482 4.32 -28.94 -18.81
CA LEU A 482 4.68 -28.04 -19.91
C LEU A 482 6.16 -27.67 -19.91
N ALA A 483 6.74 -27.36 -18.73
CA ALA A 483 8.17 -27.12 -18.62
C ALA A 483 9.00 -28.36 -19.01
N LYS A 484 8.46 -29.57 -18.76
CA LYS A 484 9.04 -30.86 -19.18
C LYS A 484 8.80 -31.18 -20.67
N ARG A 485 8.07 -30.32 -21.40
CA ARG A 485 7.61 -30.52 -22.78
C ARG A 485 6.64 -31.70 -22.97
N ASP A 486 6.02 -32.19 -21.89
CA ASP A 486 4.93 -33.15 -21.93
C ASP A 486 3.59 -32.41 -22.04
N VAL A 487 3.28 -31.96 -23.26
CA VAL A 487 2.05 -31.22 -23.56
C VAL A 487 0.78 -32.09 -23.35
N PRO A 488 0.73 -33.37 -23.75
CA PRO A 488 -0.42 -34.23 -23.48
C PRO A 488 -0.69 -34.42 -21.99
N GLY A 489 0.36 -34.70 -21.20
CA GLY A 489 0.23 -34.82 -19.75
C GLY A 489 -0.20 -33.51 -19.09
N ALA A 490 0.31 -32.38 -19.58
CA ALA A 490 -0.09 -31.07 -19.11
C ALA A 490 -1.58 -30.79 -19.35
N ARG A 491 -2.06 -31.03 -20.57
CA ARG A 491 -3.47 -30.87 -20.94
C ARG A 491 -4.38 -31.70 -20.04
N LYS A 492 -4.06 -32.98 -19.82
CA LYS A 492 -4.78 -33.86 -18.91
C LYS A 492 -4.82 -33.33 -17.47
N SER A 493 -3.71 -32.75 -16.99
CA SER A 493 -3.63 -32.21 -15.63
C SER A 493 -4.48 -30.94 -15.47
N PHE A 494 -4.49 -30.05 -16.46
CA PHE A 494 -5.38 -28.89 -16.43
C PHE A 494 -6.86 -29.27 -16.56
N GLU A 495 -7.18 -30.27 -17.38
CA GLU A 495 -8.54 -30.81 -17.47
C GLU A 495 -8.98 -31.42 -16.15
N HIS A 496 -8.10 -32.13 -15.44
CA HIS A 496 -8.39 -32.61 -14.10
C HIS A 496 -8.65 -31.47 -13.11
N ALA A 497 -7.89 -30.38 -13.18
CA ALA A 497 -8.17 -29.18 -12.37
C ALA A 497 -9.58 -28.64 -12.64
N LEU A 498 -10.05 -28.63 -13.89
CA LEU A 498 -11.40 -28.21 -14.27
C LEU A 498 -12.50 -29.23 -13.94
N GLN A 499 -12.16 -30.50 -13.76
CA GLN A 499 -13.09 -31.50 -13.22
C GLN A 499 -13.37 -31.25 -11.74
N ILE A 500 -12.35 -30.83 -10.97
CA ILE A 500 -12.48 -30.47 -9.56
C ILE A 500 -13.24 -29.16 -9.41
N ASP A 501 -12.81 -28.12 -10.13
CA ASP A 501 -13.46 -26.81 -10.14
C ASP A 501 -13.57 -26.28 -11.57
N PRO A 502 -14.77 -26.38 -12.19
CA PRO A 502 -15.01 -25.89 -13.55
C PRO A 502 -14.82 -24.38 -13.74
N MET A 503 -14.76 -23.59 -12.66
CA MET A 503 -14.54 -22.15 -12.71
C MET A 503 -13.10 -21.75 -12.36
N PHE A 504 -12.18 -22.71 -12.19
CA PHE A 504 -10.79 -22.44 -11.87
C PHE A 504 -10.03 -21.82 -13.06
N PHE A 505 -10.12 -20.49 -13.17
CA PHE A 505 -9.63 -19.73 -14.33
C PHE A 505 -8.16 -19.98 -14.72
N PRO A 506 -7.20 -20.19 -13.79
CA PRO A 506 -5.82 -20.49 -14.19
C PRO A 506 -5.66 -21.73 -15.09
N ALA A 507 -6.47 -22.78 -14.86
CA ALA A 507 -6.47 -23.96 -15.71
C ALA A 507 -7.20 -23.70 -17.04
N VAL A 508 -8.29 -22.93 -17.03
CA VAL A 508 -8.99 -22.49 -18.26
C VAL A 508 -8.04 -21.72 -19.17
N ALA A 509 -7.34 -20.71 -18.62
CA ALA A 509 -6.37 -19.90 -19.34
C ALA A 509 -5.19 -20.74 -19.87
N SER A 510 -4.70 -21.69 -19.07
CA SER A 510 -3.62 -22.59 -19.51
C SER A 510 -4.06 -23.48 -20.67
N LEU A 511 -5.26 -24.07 -20.62
CA LEU A 511 -5.81 -24.88 -21.72
C LEU A 511 -6.09 -24.05 -22.98
N ALA A 512 -6.66 -22.86 -22.82
CA ALA A 512 -6.87 -21.93 -23.92
C ALA A 512 -5.53 -21.54 -24.59
N ALA A 513 -4.47 -21.32 -23.80
CA ALA A 513 -3.13 -21.06 -24.35
C ALA A 513 -2.58 -22.27 -25.14
N LEU A 514 -2.84 -23.51 -24.69
CA LEU A 514 -2.49 -24.71 -25.46
C LEU A 514 -3.31 -24.82 -26.75
N ASP A 515 -4.60 -24.51 -26.71
CA ASP A 515 -5.44 -24.50 -27.91
C ASP A 515 -4.95 -23.46 -28.93
N LEU A 516 -4.47 -22.29 -28.49
CA LEU A 516 -3.86 -21.29 -29.36
C LEU A 516 -2.52 -21.76 -29.95
N ALA A 517 -1.69 -22.44 -29.16
CA ALA A 517 -0.46 -23.05 -29.67
C ALA A 517 -0.77 -24.13 -30.74
N ASP A 518 -1.87 -24.86 -30.56
CA ASP A 518 -2.40 -25.85 -31.51
C ASP A 518 -3.15 -25.19 -32.70
N LYS A 519 -3.15 -23.86 -32.81
CA LYS A 519 -3.85 -23.07 -33.84
C LYS A 519 -5.38 -23.28 -33.86
N LYS A 520 -5.99 -23.49 -32.69
CA LYS A 520 -7.44 -23.68 -32.48
C LYS A 520 -8.05 -22.55 -31.63
N PRO A 521 -8.15 -21.32 -32.15
CA PRO A 521 -8.70 -20.19 -31.40
C PRO A 521 -10.17 -20.38 -31.00
N GLU A 522 -10.96 -21.13 -31.78
CA GLU A 522 -12.37 -21.41 -31.46
C GLU A 522 -12.53 -22.26 -30.19
N ASP A 523 -11.61 -23.19 -29.93
CA ASP A 523 -11.66 -24.01 -28.72
C ASP A 523 -11.27 -23.20 -27.49
N ALA A 524 -10.27 -22.32 -27.62
CA ALA A 524 -9.92 -21.33 -26.59
C ALA A 524 -11.12 -20.42 -26.27
N LYS A 525 -11.82 -19.93 -27.30
CA LYS A 525 -13.03 -19.11 -27.15
C LYS A 525 -14.13 -19.86 -26.39
N LYS A 526 -14.45 -21.09 -26.78
CA LYS A 526 -15.46 -21.92 -26.11
C LYS A 526 -15.16 -22.12 -24.62
N ARG A 527 -13.87 -22.26 -24.25
CA ARG A 527 -13.47 -22.40 -22.84
C ARG A 527 -13.78 -21.15 -22.03
N PHE A 528 -13.47 -19.97 -22.56
CA PHE A 528 -13.80 -18.72 -21.87
C PHE A 528 -15.31 -18.46 -21.85
N ASP A 529 -16.01 -18.73 -22.95
CA ASP A 529 -17.47 -18.60 -23.03
C ASP A 529 -18.15 -19.51 -21.99
N ALA A 530 -17.64 -20.74 -21.77
CA ALA A 530 -18.16 -21.65 -20.75
C ALA A 530 -18.02 -21.10 -19.31
N VAL A 531 -16.97 -20.32 -19.04
CA VAL A 531 -16.84 -19.59 -17.76
C VAL A 531 -17.90 -18.50 -17.68
N LEU A 532 -18.08 -17.72 -18.75
CA LEU A 532 -19.03 -16.62 -18.78
C LEU A 532 -20.50 -17.05 -18.75
N VAL A 533 -20.83 -18.25 -19.21
CA VAL A 533 -22.18 -18.82 -19.05
C VAL A 533 -22.52 -19.00 -17.57
N LYS A 534 -21.54 -19.41 -16.74
CA LYS A 534 -21.72 -19.62 -15.30
C LYS A 534 -21.59 -18.34 -14.50
N ASP A 535 -20.65 -17.48 -14.89
CA ASP A 535 -20.39 -16.18 -14.28
C ASP A 535 -20.22 -15.11 -15.36
N PRO A 536 -21.33 -14.45 -15.77
CA PRO A 536 -21.29 -13.40 -16.79
C PRO A 536 -20.45 -12.18 -16.41
N LYS A 537 -20.10 -12.02 -15.12
CA LYS A 537 -19.28 -10.92 -14.60
C LYS A 537 -17.85 -11.36 -14.28
N ASN A 538 -17.39 -12.50 -14.82
CA ASN A 538 -16.03 -12.95 -14.61
C ASN A 538 -15.03 -12.05 -15.36
N GLY A 539 -14.44 -11.09 -14.65
CA GLY A 539 -13.47 -10.12 -15.20
C GLY A 539 -12.31 -10.78 -15.96
N PRO A 540 -11.58 -11.75 -15.37
CA PRO A 540 -10.49 -12.45 -16.05
C PRO A 540 -10.89 -13.12 -17.36
N ALA A 541 -12.07 -13.77 -17.42
CA ALA A 541 -12.55 -14.40 -18.65
C ALA A 541 -12.95 -13.39 -19.73
N LEU A 542 -13.60 -12.28 -19.35
CA LEU A 542 -13.90 -11.18 -20.28
C LEU A 542 -12.63 -10.57 -20.88
N LEU A 543 -11.60 -10.35 -20.06
CA LEU A 543 -10.31 -9.83 -20.52
C LEU A 543 -9.55 -10.82 -21.42
N ALA A 544 -9.56 -12.11 -21.08
CA ALA A 544 -8.92 -13.13 -21.92
C ALA A 544 -9.64 -13.31 -23.26
N LEU A 545 -10.96 -13.18 -23.31
CA LEU A 545 -11.72 -13.12 -24.57
C LEU A 545 -11.40 -11.86 -25.36
N ALA A 546 -11.26 -10.70 -24.72
CA ALA A 546 -10.84 -9.47 -25.41
C ALA A 546 -9.45 -9.63 -26.05
N GLU A 547 -8.51 -10.23 -25.32
CA GLU A 547 -7.16 -10.51 -25.84
C GLU A 547 -7.21 -11.52 -27.00
N LEU A 548 -8.00 -12.59 -26.87
CA LEU A 548 -8.21 -13.56 -27.94
C LEU A 548 -8.81 -12.93 -29.19
N ALA A 549 -9.85 -12.13 -29.04
CA ALA A 549 -10.50 -11.39 -30.12
C ALA A 549 -9.51 -10.43 -30.81
N ALA A 550 -8.71 -9.69 -30.05
CA ALA A 550 -7.68 -8.80 -30.60
C ALA A 550 -6.61 -9.57 -31.40
N ARG A 551 -6.15 -10.73 -30.91
CA ARG A 551 -5.14 -11.56 -31.59
C ARG A 551 -5.67 -12.24 -32.86
N THR A 552 -6.96 -12.52 -32.91
CA THR A 552 -7.62 -13.18 -34.05
C THR A 552 -8.15 -12.20 -35.10
N GLY A 553 -7.95 -10.89 -34.90
CA GLY A 553 -8.33 -9.85 -35.86
C GLY A 553 -9.80 -9.48 -35.82
N ALA A 554 -10.48 -9.71 -34.69
CA ALA A 554 -11.86 -9.28 -34.49
C ALA A 554 -12.01 -7.75 -34.61
N ALA A 555 -13.24 -7.28 -34.82
CA ALA A 555 -13.54 -5.86 -34.92
C ALA A 555 -13.16 -5.11 -33.64
N LYS A 556 -12.63 -3.89 -33.78
CA LYS A 556 -12.21 -3.05 -32.64
C LYS A 556 -13.33 -2.85 -31.62
N ASP A 557 -14.57 -2.68 -32.09
CA ASP A 557 -15.74 -2.47 -31.24
C ASP A 557 -16.09 -3.69 -30.38
N GLU A 558 -15.84 -4.90 -30.91
CA GLU A 558 -16.05 -6.14 -30.17
C GLU A 558 -15.05 -6.27 -29.02
N VAL A 559 -13.76 -6.00 -29.30
CA VAL A 559 -12.71 -6.02 -28.29
C VAL A 559 -12.98 -4.96 -27.22
N ALA A 560 -13.31 -3.73 -27.61
CA ALA A 560 -13.65 -2.66 -26.69
C ALA A 560 -14.84 -3.05 -25.79
N LYS A 561 -15.90 -3.64 -26.36
CA LYS A 561 -17.07 -4.10 -25.62
C LYS A 561 -16.74 -5.15 -24.56
N LEU A 562 -15.87 -6.12 -24.88
CA LEU A 562 -15.44 -7.13 -23.91
C LEU A 562 -14.66 -6.51 -22.75
N ILE A 563 -13.77 -5.55 -23.02
CA ILE A 563 -13.04 -4.82 -21.97
C ILE A 563 -14.01 -3.95 -21.14
N SER A 564 -14.95 -3.25 -21.77
CA SER A 564 -15.97 -2.46 -21.07
C SER A 564 -16.86 -3.32 -20.17
N ASN A 565 -17.21 -4.53 -20.60
CA ASN A 565 -17.93 -5.48 -19.74
C ASN A 565 -17.10 -5.88 -18.52
N ALA A 566 -15.79 -6.05 -18.66
CA ALA A 566 -14.89 -6.32 -17.54
C ALA A 566 -14.83 -5.14 -16.55
N VAL A 567 -14.84 -3.90 -17.06
CA VAL A 567 -14.97 -2.69 -16.22
C VAL A 567 -16.31 -2.67 -15.48
N ALA A 568 -17.42 -3.00 -16.16
CA ALA A 568 -18.75 -3.03 -15.55
C ALA A 568 -18.89 -4.15 -14.50
N ALA A 569 -18.17 -5.26 -14.65
CA ALA A 569 -18.14 -6.35 -13.69
C ALA A 569 -17.51 -5.93 -12.35
N ASN A 570 -16.44 -5.13 -12.38
CA ASN A 570 -15.82 -4.55 -11.20
C ASN A 570 -15.41 -3.08 -11.44
N PRO A 571 -16.30 -2.11 -11.17
CA PRO A 571 -16.04 -0.70 -11.46
C PRO A 571 -14.88 -0.07 -10.68
N GLN A 572 -14.43 -0.72 -9.58
CA GLN A 572 -13.33 -0.28 -8.72
C GLN A 572 -12.00 -1.00 -9.03
N ASP A 573 -11.94 -1.75 -10.14
CA ASP A 573 -10.70 -2.34 -10.64
C ASP A 573 -10.05 -1.41 -11.67
N ALA A 574 -8.81 -0.98 -11.40
CA ALA A 574 -8.05 -0.12 -12.28
C ALA A 574 -7.55 -0.85 -13.54
N ALA A 575 -7.29 -2.16 -13.46
CA ALA A 575 -6.67 -2.91 -14.55
C ALA A 575 -7.52 -2.94 -15.85
N PRO A 576 -8.81 -3.32 -15.84
CA PRO A 576 -9.62 -3.31 -17.06
C PRO A 576 -9.86 -1.89 -17.59
N ARG A 577 -9.88 -0.87 -16.72
CA ARG A 577 -10.02 0.54 -17.12
C ARG A 577 -8.79 1.03 -17.86
N LEU A 578 -7.59 0.79 -17.31
CA LEU A 578 -6.32 1.10 -17.97
C LEU A 578 -6.21 0.40 -19.31
N LEU A 579 -6.60 -0.89 -19.38
CA LEU A 579 -6.60 -1.64 -20.63
C LEU A 579 -7.53 -1.00 -21.67
N LEU A 580 -8.73 -0.57 -21.29
CA LEU A 580 -9.67 0.10 -22.20
C LEU A 580 -9.10 1.42 -22.73
N ILE A 581 -8.52 2.24 -21.85
CA ILE A 581 -7.90 3.52 -22.22
C ILE A 581 -6.74 3.29 -23.18
N ASP A 582 -5.83 2.38 -22.84
CA ASP A 582 -4.66 2.08 -23.68
C ASP A 582 -5.07 1.42 -25.01
N PHE A 583 -6.12 0.61 -25.04
CA PHE A 583 -6.68 0.02 -26.25
C PHE A 583 -7.15 1.11 -27.22
N HIS A 584 -7.93 2.09 -26.74
CA HIS A 584 -8.38 3.22 -27.55
C HIS A 584 -7.22 4.12 -27.99
N LEU A 585 -6.25 4.43 -27.11
CA LEU A 585 -5.06 5.21 -27.46
C LEU A 585 -4.24 4.56 -28.58
N ARG A 586 -3.94 3.25 -28.47
CA ARG A 586 -3.23 2.49 -29.52
C ARG A 586 -4.05 2.43 -30.81
N GLY A 587 -5.37 2.34 -30.69
CA GLY A 587 -6.32 2.41 -31.79
C GLY A 587 -6.41 3.78 -32.46
N LYS A 588 -5.73 4.81 -31.92
CA LYS A 588 -5.82 6.24 -32.27
C LYS A 588 -7.22 6.85 -32.10
N ASP A 589 -8.07 6.19 -31.32
CA ASP A 589 -9.39 6.71 -30.94
C ASP A 589 -9.28 7.55 -29.66
N VAL A 590 -8.67 8.73 -29.82
CA VAL A 590 -8.37 9.63 -28.69
C VAL A 590 -9.64 10.06 -27.96
N LYS A 591 -10.77 10.22 -28.68
CA LYS A 591 -12.04 10.63 -28.08
C LYS A 591 -12.57 9.58 -27.11
N GLN A 592 -12.61 8.31 -27.53
CA GLN A 592 -13.04 7.23 -26.65
C GLN A 592 -12.05 7.00 -25.51
N ALA A 593 -10.74 7.14 -25.77
CA ALA A 593 -9.72 7.05 -24.73
C ALA A 593 -9.94 8.09 -23.62
N THR A 594 -10.13 9.36 -23.98
CA THR A 594 -10.38 10.44 -23.02
C THR A 594 -11.67 10.22 -22.24
N SER A 595 -12.76 9.79 -22.91
CA SER A 595 -14.02 9.48 -22.22
C SER A 595 -13.86 8.35 -21.21
N ALA A 596 -13.17 7.26 -21.59
CA ALA A 596 -12.91 6.14 -20.69
C ALA A 596 -12.01 6.54 -19.51
N ALA A 597 -11.02 7.42 -19.74
CA ALA A 597 -10.14 7.91 -18.69
C ALA A 597 -10.86 8.84 -17.70
N GLN A 598 -11.75 9.71 -18.20
CA GLN A 598 -12.59 10.56 -17.35
C GLN A 598 -13.53 9.73 -16.48
N ASP A 599 -14.20 8.71 -17.05
CA ASP A 599 -15.02 7.77 -16.28
C ASP A 599 -14.20 7.02 -15.22
N ALA A 600 -12.98 6.59 -15.58
CA ALA A 600 -12.08 5.90 -14.66
C ALA A 600 -11.67 6.78 -13.47
N VAL A 601 -11.31 8.04 -13.72
CA VAL A 601 -10.95 9.00 -12.66
C VAL A 601 -12.19 9.42 -11.85
N ALA A 602 -13.38 9.51 -12.46
CA ALA A 602 -14.61 9.74 -11.71
C ALA A 602 -14.92 8.61 -10.72
N ALA A 603 -14.67 7.36 -11.12
CA ALA A 603 -14.86 6.19 -10.26
C ALA A 603 -13.78 6.04 -9.17
N MET A 604 -12.54 6.43 -9.48
CA MET A 604 -11.36 6.31 -8.61
C MET A 604 -10.50 7.59 -8.68
N PRO A 605 -10.92 8.68 -8.00
CA PRO A 605 -10.34 10.01 -8.18
C PRO A 605 -8.90 10.16 -7.72
N ASP A 606 -8.43 9.27 -6.83
CA ASP A 606 -7.10 9.34 -6.22
C ASP A 606 -6.18 8.19 -6.66
N SER A 607 -6.49 7.50 -7.77
CA SER A 607 -5.59 6.52 -8.38
C SER A 607 -4.52 7.22 -9.24
N PRO A 608 -3.22 7.11 -8.90
CA PRO A 608 -2.15 7.73 -9.67
C PRO A 608 -2.06 7.22 -11.12
N GLU A 609 -2.27 5.93 -11.33
CA GLU A 609 -2.16 5.29 -12.66
C GLU A 609 -3.28 5.79 -13.60
N LEU A 610 -4.48 6.00 -13.06
CA LEU A 610 -5.62 6.53 -13.83
C LEU A 610 -5.49 8.02 -14.11
N LEU A 611 -4.90 8.79 -13.18
CA LEU A 611 -4.57 10.19 -13.42
C LEU A 611 -3.47 10.34 -14.48
N ASP A 612 -2.43 9.50 -14.47
CA ASP A 612 -1.45 9.48 -15.57
C ASP A 612 -2.12 9.11 -16.90
N ALA A 613 -2.99 8.09 -16.92
CA ALA A 613 -3.72 7.70 -18.12
C ALA A 613 -4.59 8.85 -18.66
N LEU A 614 -5.36 9.53 -17.81
CA LEU A 614 -6.16 10.70 -18.18
C LEU A 614 -5.28 11.83 -18.71
N GLY A 615 -4.14 12.12 -18.07
CA GLY A 615 -3.20 13.12 -18.56
C GLY A 615 -2.65 12.75 -19.94
N ARG A 616 -2.35 11.47 -20.19
CA ARG A 616 -1.91 10.97 -21.50
C ARG A 616 -2.99 11.11 -22.57
N THR A 617 -4.26 10.83 -22.24
CA THR A 617 -5.37 10.99 -23.19
C THR A 617 -5.64 12.46 -23.50
N GLN A 618 -5.62 13.34 -22.48
CA GLN A 618 -5.78 14.78 -22.64
C GLN A 618 -4.65 15.37 -23.49
N GLN A 619 -3.40 14.93 -23.27
CA GLN A 619 -2.27 15.33 -24.10
C GLN A 619 -2.45 14.88 -25.56
N ALA A 620 -2.88 13.63 -25.79
CA ALA A 620 -3.17 13.14 -27.14
C ALA A 620 -4.35 13.88 -27.81
N ALA A 621 -5.29 14.38 -27.02
CA ALA A 621 -6.43 15.19 -27.47
C ALA A 621 -6.06 16.66 -27.73
N GLY A 622 -4.85 17.10 -27.37
CA GLY A 622 -4.44 18.52 -27.44
C GLY A 622 -5.04 19.38 -26.32
N GLU A 623 -5.61 18.77 -25.28
CA GLU A 623 -6.24 19.43 -24.13
C GLU A 623 -5.17 19.86 -23.10
N THR A 624 -4.20 20.65 -23.53
CA THR A 624 -2.99 21.04 -22.77
C THR A 624 -3.28 21.49 -21.34
N ASN A 625 -4.24 22.41 -21.15
CA ASN A 625 -4.54 22.95 -19.81
C ASN A 625 -5.17 21.91 -18.88
N GLN A 626 -6.00 21.01 -19.41
CA GLN A 626 -6.58 19.94 -18.61
C GLN A 626 -5.50 18.93 -18.22
N ALA A 627 -4.62 18.56 -19.16
CA ALA A 627 -3.51 17.66 -18.89
C ALA A 627 -2.58 18.24 -17.81
N ILE A 628 -2.25 19.53 -17.87
CA ILE A 628 -1.47 20.21 -16.83
C ILE A 628 -2.16 20.12 -15.46
N ALA A 629 -3.47 20.38 -15.39
CA ALA A 629 -4.23 20.28 -14.14
C ALA A 629 -4.21 18.84 -13.58
N THR A 630 -4.42 17.84 -14.44
CA THR A 630 -4.36 16.42 -14.07
C THR A 630 -2.99 16.02 -13.56
N TYR A 631 -1.90 16.40 -14.23
CA TYR A 631 -0.56 16.05 -13.79
C TYR A 631 -0.10 16.86 -12.55
N ASN A 632 -0.60 18.07 -12.33
CA ASN A 632 -0.41 18.77 -11.06
C ASN A 632 -1.11 18.05 -9.90
N LYS A 633 -2.33 17.53 -10.11
CA LYS A 633 -3.00 16.68 -9.12
C LYS A 633 -2.18 15.42 -8.86
N LEU A 634 -1.67 14.77 -9.90
CA LEU A 634 -0.80 13.60 -9.77
C LEU A 634 0.48 13.91 -8.99
N ALA A 635 1.13 15.05 -9.26
CA ALA A 635 2.32 15.51 -8.53
C ALA A 635 2.02 15.73 -7.04
N ALA A 636 0.84 16.26 -6.69
CA ALA A 636 0.43 16.42 -5.29
C ALA A 636 0.20 15.08 -4.57
N LEU A 637 -0.28 14.05 -5.29
CA LEU A 637 -0.44 12.70 -4.75
C LEU A 637 0.89 11.93 -4.64
N GLN A 638 1.87 12.27 -5.49
CA GLN A 638 3.17 11.61 -5.54
C GLN A 638 4.34 12.62 -5.41
N PRO A 639 4.50 13.30 -4.26
CA PRO A 639 5.48 14.37 -4.09
C PRO A 639 6.95 13.91 -4.19
N LEU A 640 7.20 12.60 -4.08
CA LEU A 640 8.53 11.99 -4.20
C LEU A 640 8.74 11.27 -5.55
N SER A 641 7.80 11.40 -6.49
CA SER A 641 7.92 10.82 -7.83
C SER A 641 8.36 11.89 -8.82
N PRO A 642 9.43 11.68 -9.61
CA PRO A 642 9.81 12.62 -10.66
C PRO A 642 8.89 12.52 -11.89
N GLN A 643 8.11 11.43 -12.01
CA GLN A 643 7.32 11.11 -13.20
C GLN A 643 6.27 12.18 -13.56
N PRO A 644 5.49 12.75 -12.62
CA PRO A 644 4.48 13.75 -12.96
C PRO A 644 5.12 15.05 -13.47
N HIS A 645 6.29 15.40 -12.95
CA HIS A 645 7.07 16.54 -13.42
C HIS A 645 7.69 16.29 -14.79
N MET A 646 8.06 15.05 -15.12
CA MET A 646 8.45 14.67 -16.48
C MET A 646 7.28 14.84 -17.45
N ARG A 647 6.07 14.41 -17.08
CA ARG A 647 4.87 14.59 -17.90
C ARG A 647 4.52 16.06 -18.12
N LEU A 648 4.63 16.88 -17.08
CA LEU A 648 4.45 18.33 -17.18
C LEU A 648 5.49 18.97 -18.12
N ALA A 649 6.75 18.54 -18.03
CA ALA A 649 7.80 19.01 -18.94
C ALA A 649 7.46 18.67 -20.40
N ASP A 650 7.06 17.43 -20.68
CA ASP A 650 6.68 16.98 -22.03
C ASP A 650 5.51 17.80 -22.60
N ILE A 651 4.50 18.09 -21.77
CA ILE A 651 3.36 18.92 -22.21
C ILE A 651 3.76 20.36 -22.44
N HIS A 652 4.55 20.96 -21.54
CA HIS A 652 5.01 22.33 -21.72
C HIS A 652 5.89 22.46 -22.96
N LEU A 653 6.72 21.46 -23.28
CA LEU A 653 7.48 21.39 -24.53
C LEU A 653 6.55 21.31 -25.75
N ALA A 654 5.54 20.44 -25.73
CA ALA A 654 4.55 20.35 -26.81
C ALA A 654 3.78 21.66 -27.02
N ALA A 655 3.50 22.38 -25.93
CA ALA A 655 2.89 23.70 -25.93
C ALA A 655 3.88 24.85 -26.26
N LYS A 656 5.15 24.54 -26.57
CA LYS A 656 6.24 25.48 -26.82
C LYS A 656 6.55 26.44 -25.65
N ASN A 657 6.12 26.12 -24.43
CA ASN A 657 6.42 26.87 -23.22
C ASN A 657 7.71 26.32 -22.58
N LYS A 658 8.85 26.78 -23.08
CA LYS A 658 10.18 26.30 -22.68
C LYS A 658 10.51 26.61 -21.21
N ASP A 659 10.08 27.76 -20.69
CA ASP A 659 10.34 28.15 -19.29
C ASP A 659 9.61 27.24 -18.30
N ALA A 660 8.34 26.93 -18.55
CA ALA A 660 7.57 26.01 -17.72
C ALA A 660 8.08 24.57 -17.81
N ALA A 661 8.55 24.16 -19.00
CA ALA A 661 9.21 22.88 -19.18
C ALA A 661 10.50 22.79 -18.34
N ALA A 662 11.36 23.81 -18.41
CA ALA A 662 12.60 23.88 -17.62
C ALA A 662 12.31 23.87 -16.10
N ALA A 663 11.27 24.57 -15.65
CA ALA A 663 10.85 24.53 -14.25
C ALA A 663 10.38 23.13 -13.82
N SER A 664 9.65 22.42 -14.69
CA SER A 664 9.18 21.06 -14.41
C SER A 664 10.35 20.07 -14.37
N LEU A 665 11.31 20.17 -15.30
CA LEU A 665 12.54 19.35 -15.28
C LEU A 665 13.38 19.60 -14.04
N ARG A 666 13.51 20.86 -13.58
CA ARG A 666 14.21 21.18 -12.33
C ARG A 666 13.56 20.48 -11.13
N LYS A 667 12.22 20.52 -11.01
CA LYS A 667 11.51 19.77 -9.95
C LYS A 667 11.74 18.26 -10.03
N ALA A 668 11.75 17.70 -11.25
CA ALA A 668 12.07 16.27 -11.43
C ALA A 668 13.50 15.93 -10.96
N LEU A 669 14.46 16.82 -11.21
CA LEU A 669 15.87 16.68 -10.80
C LEU A 669 16.09 16.96 -9.31
N GLU A 670 15.29 17.83 -8.68
CA GLU A 670 15.29 18.01 -7.21
C GLU A 670 14.88 16.71 -6.50
N ILE A 671 13.92 15.97 -7.07
CA ILE A 671 13.47 14.67 -6.55
C ILE A 671 14.49 13.57 -6.86
N LYS A 672 14.98 13.51 -8.11
CA LYS A 672 15.93 12.50 -8.57
C LYS A 672 17.06 13.15 -9.40
N PRO A 673 18.18 13.53 -8.75
CA PRO A 673 19.28 14.27 -9.41
C PRO A 673 20.01 13.53 -10.53
N ASP A 674 19.94 12.21 -10.57
CA ASP A 674 20.59 11.33 -11.56
C ASP A 674 19.61 10.83 -12.65
N LEU A 675 18.43 11.47 -12.77
CA LEU A 675 17.45 11.11 -13.79
C LEU A 675 17.91 11.54 -15.19
N GLN A 676 18.58 10.63 -15.90
CA GLN A 676 19.16 10.91 -17.23
C GLN A 676 18.16 11.52 -18.22
N GLN A 677 16.90 11.08 -18.22
CA GLN A 677 15.87 11.64 -19.12
C GLN A 677 15.65 13.14 -18.86
N ALA A 678 15.61 13.55 -17.59
CA ALA A 678 15.42 14.95 -17.20
C ALA A 678 16.66 15.80 -17.50
N GLN A 679 17.86 15.26 -17.23
CA GLN A 679 19.14 15.93 -17.53
C GLN A 679 19.29 16.18 -19.04
N ARG A 680 18.96 15.19 -19.87
CA ARG A 680 18.94 15.35 -21.34
C ARG A 680 17.92 16.39 -21.80
N GLY A 681 16.73 16.40 -21.22
CA GLY A 681 15.72 17.43 -21.47
C GLY A 681 16.22 18.84 -21.12
N SER A 682 16.93 18.98 -20.00
CA SER A 682 17.52 20.26 -19.57
C SER A 682 18.62 20.71 -20.53
N ILE A 683 19.52 19.80 -20.93
CA ILE A 683 20.56 20.08 -21.93
C ILE A 683 19.94 20.55 -23.24
N MET A 684 18.90 19.87 -23.72
CA MET A 684 18.22 20.24 -24.97
C MET A 684 17.63 21.66 -24.88
N LEU A 685 16.96 21.99 -23.78
CA LEU A 685 16.41 23.33 -23.54
C LEU A 685 17.49 24.40 -23.42
N ASP A 686 18.59 24.09 -22.72
CA ASP A 686 19.71 25.01 -22.55
C ASP A 686 20.41 25.29 -23.89
N VAL A 687 20.64 24.27 -24.72
CA VAL A 687 21.24 24.43 -26.05
C VAL A 687 20.35 25.29 -26.96
N ASP A 688 19.06 24.99 -27.01
CA ASP A 688 18.09 25.75 -27.81
C ASP A 688 17.93 27.20 -27.29
N GLY A 689 17.96 27.41 -25.98
CA GLY A 689 17.98 28.71 -25.32
C GLY A 689 19.34 29.44 -25.37
N LYS A 690 20.35 28.87 -26.04
CA LYS A 690 21.74 29.37 -26.12
C LYS A 690 22.47 29.47 -24.76
N ASN A 691 21.97 28.82 -23.72
CA ASN A 691 22.64 28.65 -22.43
C ASN A 691 23.68 27.50 -22.47
N ILE A 692 24.70 27.64 -23.31
CA ILE A 692 25.74 26.62 -23.49
C ILE A 692 26.47 26.28 -22.18
N PRO A 693 26.80 27.22 -21.28
CA PRO A 693 27.42 26.89 -20.00
C PRO A 693 26.55 25.97 -19.12
N GLY A 694 25.23 26.18 -19.09
CA GLY A 694 24.29 25.34 -18.34
C GLY A 694 24.22 23.91 -18.89
N ALA A 695 24.15 23.78 -20.23
CA ALA A 695 24.16 22.49 -20.90
C ALA A 695 25.44 21.70 -20.61
N LEU A 696 26.61 22.34 -20.71
CA LEU A 696 27.91 21.72 -20.40
C LEU A 696 28.03 21.34 -18.92
N THR A 697 27.53 22.17 -18.02
CA THR A 697 27.51 21.86 -16.58
C THR A 697 26.72 20.59 -16.32
N THR A 698 25.51 20.48 -16.88
CA THR A 698 24.67 19.28 -16.74
C THR A 698 25.35 18.04 -17.31
N ALA A 699 25.96 18.13 -18.49
CA ALA A 699 26.69 17.01 -19.10
C ALA A 699 27.87 16.54 -18.24
N ARG A 700 28.61 17.46 -17.61
CA ARG A 700 29.70 17.12 -16.68
C ARG A 700 29.19 16.53 -15.37
N THR A 701 28.06 16.99 -14.85
CA THR A 701 27.39 16.34 -13.70
C THR A 701 27.04 14.89 -14.03
N MET A 702 26.55 14.60 -15.25
CA MET A 702 26.29 13.22 -15.68
C MET A 702 27.57 12.37 -15.69
N GLN A 703 28.71 12.93 -16.12
CA GLN A 703 30.00 12.23 -16.07
C GLN A 703 30.44 11.94 -14.63
N GLN A 704 30.21 12.86 -13.69
CA GLN A 704 30.55 12.64 -12.27
C GLN A 704 29.66 11.57 -11.63
N GLN A 705 28.37 11.55 -11.96
CA GLN A 705 27.42 10.56 -11.46
C GLN A 705 27.68 9.16 -12.05
N ALA A 706 28.05 9.09 -13.33
CA ALA A 706 28.28 7.83 -14.05
C ALA A 706 29.56 7.89 -14.92
N PRO A 707 30.76 7.90 -14.31
CA PRO A 707 32.02 8.08 -15.05
C PRO A 707 32.36 6.92 -15.99
N LYS A 708 31.74 5.75 -15.78
CA LYS A 708 31.89 4.56 -16.62
C LYS A 708 30.84 4.45 -17.73
N GLU A 709 29.99 5.45 -17.91
CA GLU A 709 29.02 5.51 -19.00
C GLU A 709 29.42 6.56 -20.05
N ALA A 710 29.23 6.23 -21.32
CA ALA A 710 29.59 7.13 -22.42
C ALA A 710 28.69 8.38 -22.50
N VAL A 711 27.45 8.30 -22.02
CA VAL A 711 26.40 9.30 -22.25
C VAL A 711 26.80 10.74 -21.90
N GLY A 712 27.41 10.97 -20.74
CA GLY A 712 27.79 12.33 -20.31
C GLY A 712 28.89 12.93 -21.18
N TYR A 713 29.82 12.10 -21.65
CA TYR A 713 30.90 12.51 -22.56
C TYR A 713 30.38 12.74 -23.99
N VAL A 714 29.46 11.89 -24.45
CA VAL A 714 28.78 12.05 -25.75
C VAL A 714 28.05 13.39 -25.77
N LEU A 715 27.27 13.70 -24.73
CA LEU A 715 26.52 14.95 -24.65
C LEU A 715 27.42 16.17 -24.59
N GLU A 716 28.49 16.17 -23.77
CA GLU A 716 29.43 17.29 -23.75
C GLU A 716 30.08 17.53 -25.13
N GLY A 717 30.51 16.46 -25.80
CA GLY A 717 31.08 16.57 -27.13
C GLY A 717 30.07 17.04 -28.18
N ASP A 718 28.83 16.52 -28.15
CA ASP A 718 27.77 16.90 -29.09
C ASP A 718 27.34 18.37 -28.90
N ILE A 719 27.28 18.85 -27.65
CA ILE A 719 27.03 20.27 -27.34
C ILE A 719 28.12 21.13 -28.01
N ASN A 720 29.40 20.82 -27.79
CA ASN A 720 30.50 21.58 -28.40
C ASN A 720 30.51 21.48 -29.94
N ALA A 721 30.21 20.31 -30.49
CA ALA A 721 30.15 20.08 -31.93
C ALA A 721 29.02 20.91 -32.57
N SER A 722 27.86 21.03 -31.90
CA SER A 722 26.75 21.88 -32.36
C SER A 722 27.14 23.36 -32.46
N GLN A 723 28.08 23.79 -31.61
CA GLN A 723 28.65 25.15 -31.62
C GLN A 723 29.86 25.28 -32.55
N LYS A 724 30.17 24.26 -33.36
CA LYS A 724 31.38 24.18 -34.21
C LYS A 724 32.69 24.35 -33.44
N SER A 725 32.68 24.12 -32.13
CA SER A 725 33.85 24.13 -31.26
C SER A 725 34.54 22.77 -31.34
N TRP A 726 35.11 22.49 -32.51
CA TRP A 726 35.59 21.15 -32.88
C TRP A 726 36.68 20.61 -31.94
N ASP A 727 37.59 21.47 -31.49
CA ASP A 727 38.66 21.07 -30.58
C ASP A 727 38.13 20.71 -29.18
N ALA A 728 37.15 21.47 -28.67
CA ALA A 728 36.50 21.17 -27.42
C ALA A 728 35.69 19.86 -27.51
N ALA A 729 34.97 19.65 -28.62
CA ALA A 729 34.24 18.42 -28.87
C ALA A 729 35.17 17.20 -28.95
N ALA A 730 36.26 17.29 -29.72
CA ALA A 730 37.26 16.23 -29.81
C ALA A 730 37.91 15.94 -28.45
N SER A 731 38.17 16.97 -27.64
CA SER A 731 38.70 16.83 -26.27
C SER A 731 37.72 16.06 -25.37
N ALA A 732 36.43 16.41 -25.38
CA ALA A 732 35.40 15.74 -24.59
C ALA A 732 35.27 14.24 -24.95
N TYR A 733 35.23 13.90 -26.24
CA TYR A 733 35.17 12.51 -26.67
C TYR A 733 36.43 11.73 -26.30
N ARG A 734 37.63 12.32 -26.43
CA ARG A 734 38.88 11.71 -25.94
C ARG A 734 38.87 11.49 -24.44
N GLY A 735 38.34 12.45 -23.68
CA GLY A 735 38.13 12.32 -22.24
C GLY A 735 37.27 11.09 -21.91
N GLY A 736 36.15 10.92 -22.61
CA GLY A 736 35.28 9.76 -22.45
C GLY A 736 35.96 8.43 -22.82
N LEU A 737 36.71 8.38 -23.92
CA LEU A 737 37.43 7.17 -24.34
C LEU A 737 38.53 6.73 -23.36
N LYS A 738 39.04 7.64 -22.50
CA LYS A 738 39.95 7.27 -21.41
C LYS A 738 39.23 6.53 -20.27
N GLN A 739 37.92 6.72 -20.13
CA GLN A 739 37.13 6.14 -19.04
C GLN A 739 36.34 4.91 -19.48
N VAL A 740 35.85 4.91 -20.73
CA VAL A 740 34.94 3.91 -21.27
C VAL A 740 35.37 3.50 -22.67
N ASN A 741 35.50 2.19 -22.89
CA ASN A 741 35.66 1.64 -24.23
C ASN A 741 34.31 1.64 -24.97
N SER A 742 34.02 2.72 -25.70
CA SER A 742 32.73 2.93 -26.38
C SER A 742 32.90 3.19 -27.88
N PRO A 743 32.37 2.31 -28.75
CA PRO A 743 32.33 2.54 -30.19
C PRO A 743 31.64 3.86 -30.55
N GLU A 744 30.60 4.26 -29.83
CA GLU A 744 29.89 5.52 -30.07
C GLU A 744 30.80 6.74 -29.90
N LEU A 745 31.59 6.79 -28.82
CA LEU A 745 32.55 7.88 -28.59
C LEU A 745 33.66 7.89 -29.65
N ALA A 746 34.12 6.72 -30.09
CA ALA A 746 35.11 6.61 -31.17
C ALA A 746 34.57 7.14 -32.49
N ILE A 747 33.33 6.76 -32.87
CA ILE A 747 32.65 7.27 -34.07
C ILE A 747 32.55 8.79 -34.01
N LYS A 748 32.06 9.33 -32.89
CA LYS A 748 31.87 10.77 -32.69
C LYS A 748 33.19 11.55 -32.76
N LEU A 749 34.26 11.05 -32.14
CA LEU A 749 35.59 11.64 -32.22
C LEU A 749 36.10 11.67 -33.66
N HIS A 750 36.06 10.52 -34.36
CA HIS A 750 36.47 10.45 -35.75
C HIS A 750 35.67 11.41 -36.63
N SER A 751 34.34 11.45 -36.44
CA SER A 751 33.44 12.33 -37.21
C SER A 751 33.78 13.80 -37.03
N VAL A 752 34.08 14.24 -35.81
CA VAL A 752 34.45 15.65 -35.55
C VAL A 752 35.83 15.99 -36.10
N LEU A 753 36.80 15.07 -36.03
CA LEU A 753 38.11 15.28 -36.65
C LEU A 753 37.99 15.46 -38.16
N MET A 754 37.19 14.62 -38.82
CA MET A 754 36.88 14.77 -40.25
C MET A 754 36.17 16.10 -40.55
N ALA A 755 35.17 16.48 -39.76
CA ALA A 755 34.44 17.76 -39.94
C ALA A 755 35.32 18.99 -39.71
N SER A 756 36.36 18.87 -38.89
CA SER A 756 37.35 19.94 -38.61
C SER A 756 38.51 20.00 -39.62
N ASN A 757 38.43 19.25 -40.73
CA ASN A 757 39.49 19.09 -41.73
C ASN A 757 40.82 18.52 -41.18
N LYS A 758 40.78 17.81 -40.05
CA LYS A 758 41.94 17.13 -39.44
C LYS A 758 42.03 15.67 -39.91
N THR A 759 41.94 15.43 -41.21
CA THR A 759 41.84 14.10 -41.82
C THR A 759 42.99 13.17 -41.41
N ALA A 760 44.23 13.67 -41.43
CA ALA A 760 45.39 12.85 -41.04
C ALA A 760 45.33 12.39 -39.57
N GLU A 761 44.75 13.20 -38.68
CA GLU A 761 44.55 12.83 -37.27
C GLU A 761 43.40 11.84 -37.12
N ALA A 762 42.32 12.02 -37.89
CA ALA A 762 41.19 11.09 -37.94
C ALA A 762 41.63 9.70 -38.41
N ASP A 763 42.39 9.62 -39.51
CA ASP A 763 42.90 8.36 -40.08
C ASP A 763 43.85 7.65 -39.09
N LYS A 764 44.75 8.41 -38.45
CA LYS A 764 45.64 7.88 -37.41
C LYS A 764 44.85 7.33 -36.22
N PHE A 765 43.83 8.05 -35.76
CA PHE A 765 42.96 7.60 -34.68
C PHE A 765 42.20 6.32 -35.07
N ALA A 766 41.59 6.30 -36.26
CA ALA A 766 40.85 5.13 -36.76
C ALA A 766 41.73 3.88 -36.81
N ALA A 767 42.95 4.01 -37.36
CA ALA A 767 43.91 2.90 -37.42
C ALA A 767 44.31 2.39 -36.02
N SER A 768 44.54 3.29 -35.06
CA SER A 768 44.82 2.90 -33.68
C SER A 768 43.62 2.20 -33.03
N TRP A 769 42.41 2.76 -33.18
CA TRP A 769 41.20 2.20 -32.60
C TRP A 769 40.92 0.79 -33.12
N GLN A 770 41.05 0.56 -34.42
CA GLN A 770 40.86 -0.76 -35.02
C GLN A 770 41.89 -1.79 -34.54
N LYS A 771 43.14 -1.35 -34.30
CA LYS A 771 44.19 -2.20 -33.74
C LYS A 771 43.88 -2.60 -32.30
N ASP A 772 43.45 -1.64 -31.49
CA ASP A 772 43.20 -1.85 -30.06
C ASP A 772 41.84 -2.52 -29.79
N ASN A 773 40.88 -2.35 -30.70
CA ASN A 773 39.52 -2.90 -30.64
C ASN A 773 39.16 -3.73 -31.90
N PRO A 774 39.87 -4.84 -32.17
CA PRO A 774 39.73 -5.60 -33.41
C PRO A 774 38.36 -6.30 -33.57
N LYS A 775 37.53 -6.33 -32.52
CA LYS A 775 36.18 -6.92 -32.53
C LYS A 775 35.05 -5.88 -32.65
N ASP A 776 35.38 -4.59 -32.75
CA ASP A 776 34.39 -3.51 -32.86
C ASP A 776 33.84 -3.41 -34.28
N ALA A 777 32.88 -4.28 -34.59
CA ALA A 777 32.18 -4.29 -35.87
C ALA A 777 31.39 -3.00 -36.14
N VAL A 778 30.95 -2.28 -35.11
CA VAL A 778 30.15 -1.06 -35.25
C VAL A 778 31.01 0.07 -35.82
N PHE A 779 32.22 0.25 -35.28
CA PHE A 779 33.16 1.24 -35.80
C PHE A 779 33.65 0.88 -37.23
N MET A 780 33.86 -0.41 -37.51
CA MET A 780 34.22 -0.86 -38.86
C MET A 780 33.11 -0.59 -39.89
N LEU A 781 31.84 -0.83 -39.54
CA LEU A 781 30.68 -0.48 -40.38
C LEU A 781 30.66 1.03 -40.67
N TYR A 782 30.81 1.86 -39.64
CA TYR A 782 30.87 3.32 -39.78
C TYR A 782 32.00 3.78 -40.71
N LEU A 783 33.22 3.24 -40.57
CA LEU A 783 34.32 3.56 -41.47
C LEU A 783 34.05 3.09 -42.91
N GLY A 784 33.38 1.94 -43.07
CA GLY A 784 32.95 1.42 -44.37
C GLY A 784 31.98 2.37 -45.07
N ASP A 785 30.97 2.85 -44.35
CA ASP A 785 29.99 3.82 -44.87
C ASP A 785 30.69 5.13 -45.26
N GLY A 786 31.64 5.59 -44.45
CA GLY A 786 32.48 6.74 -44.75
C GLY A 786 33.37 6.55 -45.99
N ALA A 787 33.90 5.33 -46.20
CA ALA A 787 34.68 4.99 -47.39
C ALA A 787 33.81 4.96 -48.65
N ILE A 788 32.57 4.46 -48.58
CA ILE A 788 31.58 4.59 -49.67
C ILE A 788 31.37 6.06 -50.04
N ALA A 789 31.14 6.93 -49.05
CA ALA A 789 30.92 8.35 -49.31
C ALA A 789 32.11 9.03 -50.00
N ARG A 790 33.33 8.58 -49.73
CA ARG A 790 34.57 9.02 -50.41
C ARG A 790 34.86 8.30 -51.73
N LYS A 791 33.98 7.39 -52.16
CA LYS A 791 34.15 6.50 -53.33
C LYS A 791 35.34 5.54 -53.23
N ASP A 792 35.84 5.29 -52.03
CA ASP A 792 36.84 4.24 -51.75
C ASP A 792 36.14 2.89 -51.56
N TYR A 793 35.65 2.34 -52.67
CA TYR A 793 34.92 1.06 -52.64
C TYR A 793 35.80 -0.11 -52.21
N ALA A 794 37.09 -0.08 -52.55
CA ALA A 794 38.04 -1.13 -52.16
C ALA A 794 38.29 -1.12 -50.65
N GLY A 795 38.43 0.05 -50.02
CA GLY A 795 38.51 0.19 -48.57
C GLY A 795 37.22 -0.25 -47.88
N ALA A 796 36.06 0.20 -48.39
CA ALA A 796 34.75 -0.20 -47.86
C ALA A 796 34.54 -1.73 -47.91
N GLU A 797 34.90 -2.37 -49.01
CA GLU A 797 34.82 -3.83 -49.16
C GLU A 797 35.64 -4.57 -48.10
N ARG A 798 36.90 -4.15 -47.86
CA ARG A 798 37.75 -4.77 -46.82
C ARG A 798 37.10 -4.65 -45.43
N LEU A 799 36.53 -3.50 -45.10
CA LEU A 799 35.89 -3.24 -43.81
C LEU A 799 34.64 -4.11 -43.63
N TYR A 800 33.74 -4.17 -44.62
CA TYR A 800 32.55 -5.01 -44.52
C TYR A 800 32.88 -6.50 -44.52
N GLN A 801 33.89 -6.94 -45.28
CA GLN A 801 34.39 -8.32 -45.21
C GLN A 801 34.84 -8.66 -43.79
N ALA A 802 35.64 -7.81 -43.15
CA ALA A 802 36.05 -8.01 -41.76
C ALA A 802 34.84 -8.10 -40.81
N VAL A 803 33.82 -7.24 -40.98
CA VAL A 803 32.59 -7.31 -40.18
C VAL A 803 31.85 -8.64 -40.39
N THR A 804 31.71 -9.11 -41.63
CA THR A 804 31.04 -10.40 -41.90
C THR A 804 31.79 -11.60 -41.36
N GLN A 805 33.13 -11.52 -41.25
CA GLN A 805 33.95 -12.55 -40.60
C GLN A 805 33.76 -12.55 -39.09
N LEU A 806 33.72 -11.37 -38.46
CA LEU A 806 33.48 -11.21 -37.02
C LEU A 806 32.04 -11.56 -36.63
N GLN A 807 31.08 -11.22 -37.49
CA GLN A 807 29.65 -11.36 -37.28
C GLN A 807 28.99 -12.02 -38.50
N PRO A 808 29.04 -13.37 -38.61
CA PRO A 808 28.49 -14.11 -39.76
C PRO A 808 26.97 -13.95 -39.98
N ASN A 809 26.26 -13.37 -39.02
CA ASN A 809 24.82 -13.12 -39.07
C ASN A 809 24.47 -11.63 -39.22
N ASN A 810 25.44 -10.76 -39.54
CA ASN A 810 25.19 -9.33 -39.71
C ASN A 810 24.64 -9.02 -41.12
N ALA A 811 23.31 -8.95 -41.25
CA ALA A 811 22.64 -8.69 -42.52
C ALA A 811 23.03 -7.36 -43.17
N VAL A 812 23.22 -6.29 -42.38
CA VAL A 812 23.61 -4.96 -42.87
C VAL A 812 24.98 -5.03 -43.56
N ALA A 813 25.94 -5.69 -42.93
CA ALA A 813 27.28 -5.85 -43.49
C ALA A 813 27.27 -6.62 -44.82
N TYR A 814 26.49 -7.71 -44.91
CA TYR A 814 26.33 -8.45 -46.17
C TYR A 814 25.68 -7.62 -47.27
N ASN A 815 24.64 -6.84 -46.94
CA ASN A 815 23.99 -5.95 -47.91
C ASN A 815 24.95 -4.87 -48.44
N ASN A 816 25.66 -4.19 -47.54
CA ASN A 816 26.60 -3.14 -47.92
C ASN A 816 27.79 -3.71 -48.68
N LEU A 817 28.27 -4.90 -48.30
CA LEU A 817 29.31 -5.65 -49.02
C LEU A 817 28.85 -5.98 -50.45
N ALA A 818 27.64 -6.51 -50.62
CA ALA A 818 27.07 -6.80 -51.94
C ALA A 818 27.05 -5.54 -52.83
N TRP A 819 26.60 -4.41 -52.27
CA TRP A 819 26.53 -3.15 -52.99
C TRP A 819 27.91 -2.65 -53.43
N VAL A 820 28.93 -2.67 -52.55
CA VAL A 820 30.29 -2.21 -52.92
C VAL A 820 31.02 -3.17 -53.84
N THR A 821 30.77 -4.48 -53.73
CA THR A 821 31.32 -5.50 -54.65
C THR A 821 30.78 -5.26 -56.06
N ALA A 822 29.47 -4.98 -56.19
CA ALA A 822 28.87 -4.66 -57.48
C ALA A 822 29.41 -3.36 -58.09
N ARG A 823 29.60 -2.30 -57.27
CA ARG A 823 30.19 -1.03 -57.75
C ARG A 823 31.62 -1.16 -58.28
N GLN A 824 32.33 -2.19 -57.88
CA GLN A 824 33.66 -2.52 -58.38
C GLN A 824 33.65 -3.50 -59.56
N ASN A 825 32.46 -3.89 -60.07
CA ASN A 825 32.28 -4.91 -61.11
C ASN A 825 32.90 -6.27 -60.75
N LYS A 826 32.91 -6.63 -59.46
CA LYS A 826 33.40 -7.94 -58.99
C LYS A 826 32.25 -8.96 -58.96
N PRO A 827 32.52 -10.25 -59.24
CA PRO A 827 31.51 -11.31 -59.15
C PRO A 827 31.11 -11.58 -57.68
N GLY A 828 29.94 -12.19 -57.47
CA GLY A 828 29.48 -12.65 -56.16
C GLY A 828 28.57 -11.68 -55.38
N ALA A 829 28.29 -10.49 -55.92
CA ALA A 829 27.40 -9.51 -55.29
C ALA A 829 25.97 -10.05 -55.03
N VAL A 830 25.40 -10.79 -55.99
CA VAL A 830 24.05 -11.38 -55.85
C VAL A 830 23.98 -12.33 -54.65
N ALA A 831 24.94 -13.26 -54.52
CA ALA A 831 24.96 -14.22 -53.41
C ALA A 831 25.09 -13.54 -52.03
N LEU A 832 25.86 -12.44 -51.95
CA LEU A 832 25.98 -11.65 -50.73
C LEU A 832 24.65 -10.97 -50.38
N ALA A 833 23.94 -10.40 -51.36
CA ALA A 833 22.63 -9.78 -51.16
C ALA A 833 21.54 -10.80 -50.80
N GLU A 834 21.56 -12.00 -51.40
CA GLU A 834 20.67 -13.11 -51.02
C GLU A 834 20.87 -13.53 -49.56
N LYS A 835 22.13 -13.61 -49.12
CA LYS A 835 22.45 -13.91 -47.71
C LYS A 835 21.92 -12.83 -46.77
N ALA A 836 22.06 -11.55 -47.12
CA ALA A 836 21.50 -10.45 -46.33
C ALA A 836 19.97 -10.55 -46.20
N ASN A 837 19.27 -10.86 -47.29
CA ASN A 837 17.81 -11.03 -47.32
C ASN A 837 17.34 -12.28 -46.57
N THR A 838 18.17 -13.33 -46.52
CA THR A 838 17.89 -14.54 -45.72
C THR A 838 18.03 -14.24 -44.22
N LEU A 839 19.08 -13.49 -43.84
CA LEU A 839 19.32 -13.11 -42.45
C LEU A 839 18.29 -12.09 -41.92
N ALA A 840 17.80 -11.21 -42.79
CA ALA A 840 16.79 -10.20 -42.44
C ALA A 840 15.72 -10.10 -43.54
N PRO A 841 14.73 -11.02 -43.54
CA PRO A 841 13.68 -11.04 -44.55
C PRO A 841 12.75 -9.82 -44.44
N ASN A 842 12.13 -9.46 -45.56
CA ASN A 842 11.18 -8.34 -45.68
C ASN A 842 11.75 -6.97 -45.29
N GLN A 843 13.06 -6.78 -45.42
CA GLN A 843 13.70 -5.47 -45.27
C GLN A 843 13.77 -4.75 -46.63
N PRO A 844 12.99 -3.68 -46.86
CA PRO A 844 12.85 -3.08 -48.18
C PRO A 844 14.18 -2.66 -48.83
N ALA A 845 15.12 -2.10 -48.06
CA ALA A 845 16.42 -1.68 -48.57
C ALA A 845 17.31 -2.85 -49.02
N PHE A 846 17.20 -4.02 -48.36
CA PHE A 846 18.01 -5.19 -48.72
C PHE A 846 17.41 -5.90 -49.93
N MET A 847 16.08 -5.94 -49.99
CA MET A 847 15.35 -6.45 -51.14
C MET A 847 15.60 -5.60 -52.39
N ASP A 848 15.58 -4.26 -52.26
CA ASP A 848 15.91 -3.34 -53.36
C ASP A 848 17.34 -3.54 -53.87
N THR A 849 18.31 -3.68 -52.97
CA THR A 849 19.70 -3.99 -53.34
C THR A 849 19.78 -5.28 -54.13
N LEU A 850 19.14 -6.37 -53.67
CA LEU A 850 19.11 -7.64 -54.37
C LEU A 850 18.38 -7.54 -55.73
N ALA A 851 17.26 -6.83 -55.80
CA ALA A 851 16.48 -6.67 -57.03
C ALA A 851 17.28 -5.93 -58.11
N VAL A 852 18.00 -4.86 -57.75
CA VAL A 852 18.88 -4.14 -58.67
C VAL A 852 19.99 -5.06 -59.17
N LEU A 853 20.63 -5.83 -58.29
CA LEU A 853 21.71 -6.75 -58.68
C LEU A 853 21.22 -7.90 -59.56
N LEU A 854 20.02 -8.44 -59.31
CA LEU A 854 19.39 -9.44 -60.17
C LEU A 854 19.07 -8.89 -61.56
N SER A 855 18.57 -7.65 -61.62
CA SER A 855 18.31 -6.96 -62.90
C SER A 855 19.60 -6.71 -63.68
N ASP A 856 20.68 -6.32 -63.00
CA ASP A 856 22.00 -6.16 -63.62
C ASP A 856 22.58 -7.49 -64.10
N ALA A 857 22.23 -8.60 -63.46
CA ALA A 857 22.59 -9.96 -63.86
C ALA A 857 21.66 -10.58 -64.93
N GLY A 858 20.61 -9.87 -65.36
CA GLY A 858 19.66 -10.32 -66.38
C GLY A 858 18.48 -11.18 -65.87
N ASP A 859 18.36 -11.42 -64.56
CA ASP A 859 17.22 -12.15 -63.96
C ASP A 859 16.06 -11.18 -63.67
N TYR A 860 15.47 -10.63 -64.74
CA TYR A 860 14.44 -9.59 -64.66
C TYR A 860 13.16 -10.05 -63.96
N ALA A 861 12.77 -11.32 -64.12
CA ALA A 861 11.56 -11.86 -63.51
C ALA A 861 11.63 -11.83 -61.97
N LYS A 862 12.75 -12.31 -61.40
CA LYS A 862 12.94 -12.26 -59.94
C LYS A 862 13.17 -10.83 -59.45
N ALA A 863 13.93 -10.03 -60.19
CA ALA A 863 14.13 -8.62 -59.87
C ALA A 863 12.80 -7.86 -59.76
N LEU A 864 11.88 -8.11 -60.71
CA LEU A 864 10.57 -7.49 -60.73
C LEU A 864 9.69 -7.94 -59.56
N ASP A 865 9.55 -9.25 -59.31
CA ASP A 865 8.77 -9.76 -58.17
C ASP A 865 9.26 -9.17 -56.83
N LEU A 866 10.58 -9.14 -56.65
CA LEU A 866 11.18 -8.63 -55.42
C LEU A 866 10.95 -7.11 -55.28
N GLN A 867 11.15 -6.34 -56.35
CA GLN A 867 10.95 -4.89 -56.33
C GLN A 867 9.47 -4.49 -56.20
N THR A 868 8.55 -5.27 -56.77
CA THR A 868 7.11 -5.08 -56.56
C THR A 868 6.76 -5.29 -55.09
N LYS A 869 7.32 -6.32 -54.43
CA LYS A 869 7.15 -6.51 -52.97
C LYS A 869 7.71 -5.33 -52.18
N VAL A 870 8.90 -4.81 -52.53
CA VAL A 870 9.46 -3.58 -51.93
C VAL A 870 8.46 -2.43 -52.02
N MET A 871 7.82 -2.25 -53.18
CA MET A 871 6.82 -1.21 -53.40
C MET A 871 5.53 -1.41 -52.60
N THR A 872 5.14 -2.65 -52.28
CA THR A 872 4.02 -2.89 -51.34
C THR A 872 4.37 -2.50 -49.91
N LEU A 873 5.62 -2.70 -49.50
CA LEU A 873 6.09 -2.39 -48.14
C LEU A 873 6.37 -0.88 -47.95
N GLN A 874 6.91 -0.20 -48.96
CA GLN A 874 7.22 1.23 -48.92
C GLN A 874 6.80 1.97 -50.20
N PRO A 875 5.49 2.15 -50.43
CA PRO A 875 4.97 2.66 -51.70
C PRO A 875 5.38 4.09 -52.02
N GLN A 876 5.80 4.88 -51.04
CA GLN A 876 6.13 6.30 -51.21
C GLN A 876 7.63 6.58 -51.41
N ASN A 877 8.49 5.55 -51.44
CA ASN A 877 9.93 5.77 -51.58
C ASN A 877 10.30 6.05 -53.06
N PRO A 878 10.81 7.25 -53.41
CA PRO A 878 11.09 7.60 -54.80
C PRO A 878 12.24 6.79 -55.41
N VAL A 879 13.22 6.34 -54.61
CA VAL A 879 14.34 5.53 -55.08
C VAL A 879 13.84 4.15 -55.52
N PHE A 880 12.96 3.53 -54.74
CA PHE A 880 12.41 2.22 -55.07
C PHE A 880 11.50 2.26 -56.29
N ARG A 881 10.72 3.33 -56.46
CA ARG A 881 9.94 3.56 -57.69
C ARG A 881 10.84 3.70 -58.92
N LEU A 882 11.92 4.47 -58.79
CA LEU A 882 12.89 4.66 -59.88
C LEU A 882 13.57 3.33 -60.24
N ASN A 883 13.97 2.53 -59.24
CA ASN A 883 14.56 1.22 -59.47
C ASN A 883 13.56 0.28 -60.14
N LEU A 884 12.29 0.25 -59.70
CA LEU A 884 11.24 -0.53 -60.38
C LEU A 884 11.09 -0.15 -61.85
N ALA A 885 11.02 1.16 -62.15
CA ALA A 885 10.95 1.65 -63.53
C ALA A 885 12.16 1.22 -64.37
N LYS A 886 13.37 1.30 -63.81
CA LYS A 886 14.60 0.83 -64.49
C LYS A 886 14.58 -0.67 -64.75
N ILE A 887 14.08 -1.48 -63.81
CA ILE A 887 13.97 -2.93 -63.96
C ILE A 887 12.99 -3.26 -65.09
N HIS A 888 11.83 -2.59 -65.16
CA HIS A 888 10.89 -2.72 -66.28
C HIS A 888 11.54 -2.36 -67.62
N LEU A 889 12.20 -1.20 -67.71
CA LEU A 889 12.85 -0.75 -68.95
C LEU A 889 13.94 -1.72 -69.44
N LYS A 890 14.70 -2.34 -68.52
CA LYS A 890 15.71 -3.33 -68.88
C LYS A 890 15.11 -4.69 -69.25
N GLY A 891 13.96 -5.03 -68.68
CA GLY A 891 13.27 -6.31 -68.89
C GLY A 891 12.44 -6.41 -70.17
N GLY A 892 12.13 -5.27 -70.82
CA GLY A 892 11.28 -5.19 -72.01
C GLY A 892 9.86 -4.79 -71.69
#